data_AF-A0A533RN41-F1
#
_entry.id   AF-A0A533RN41-F1
#
_cell.length_a   1.000
_cell.length_b   1.000
_cell.length_c   1.000
_cell.angle_alpha   90.00
_cell.angle_beta   90.00
_cell.angle_gamma   90.00
#
_symmetry.space_group_name_H-M   'P 1'
#
loop_
_entity.id
_entity.type
_entity.pdbx_description
1 polymer ?
#
loop_
_entity_poly.entity_id
_entity_poly.type
_entity_poly.pdbx_seq_one_letter_code
_entity_poly.pdbx_strand_id
1 'polypeptide(L)'
;MKAVIMAGGEGSRLRPLTSLRPKPMVPIFNQPVMEHIVGLVKHHGINEVVATLAFMPQVIEDYFGDGDEWGMGISYALEETPLGTAGSVKNAEDALRDDTFVVISGDALTDIDLSEVIRFHKERGGLVTLALKSVPDPLEFGVVITGEDGRIERFLEKPTWGQVFSDTINTGIYVIEPDVLDLIPSKQAFDFSSELFPKIMEKGGALYGCVVDGYWCDIGSLDSYVQAHRDVLDGRAMVYVPGVHAKNDLWVGEGAEVDPDARIGSKVVIGANAKVRAGAQLGDYTVLGDNVVVGHDVRIEHSIVWDDTFIGAGSTVRGSVLCRKVDVRRRATIEQGTAVGDEAYLGHDCVIGNDVQIYPYKRIEPAAAVRESIIWESRASRSLFGAAGVSGLIGVDVTPELALKVAQAYGTTLPAGSHVVVSRDNSRAARMLKRAVVAGLNSTGIHCRDLRVASPAVARFTTRDTRCVGGVHVCASTHDIQGVEIQFFDKHGMDLAPAAEKKVERLYFRGEFRRAFLDEVGEIIYPPRALEYYGTGLRDALHERGCRDRWMRVVADMGGGVTSLILPQVASGWRLNLVALNPIPDAERTFVSDLERRESIEAMQRDVDVFSADMGVMFDAGGERVTLITPKGRVLDGDTALHALVDLWCRTDDRGLGVAVPATASLVVERIAEAAGRQVVRTARSVRALAEAVAGDGVGFAGTRTGGYLFRDFLAAPDAVMALGALACMLDSADTDLDAVADALPECHLRERQVFCPIDRKGAVMRTVTESVAGEETRLEDGVRVMLDGGWALVLPDAVEPVVHVFADGPDADAADANLERYVALVADGIGAEA
;
A
#
# COMPACT_ATOMS: atom_id res chain seq x y z
N MET A 1 32.60 17.20 39.41
CA MET A 1 31.18 17.41 39.08
C MET A 1 30.89 16.75 37.75
N LYS A 2 29.85 15.91 37.70
CA LYS A 2 29.39 15.17 36.52
C LYS A 2 28.05 15.73 36.05
N ALA A 3 27.70 15.47 34.79
CA ALA A 3 26.35 15.70 34.27
C ALA A 3 25.67 14.36 33.93
N VAL A 4 24.36 14.27 34.15
CA VAL A 4 23.53 13.15 33.75
C VAL A 4 22.58 13.64 32.66
N ILE A 5 22.62 13.00 31.50
CA ILE A 5 21.69 13.28 30.42
C ILE A 5 20.62 12.18 30.41
N MET A 6 19.36 12.57 30.59
CA MET A 6 18.23 11.65 30.57
C MET A 6 17.78 11.37 29.13
N ALA A 7 18.24 10.26 28.55
CA ALA A 7 18.08 9.96 27.13
C ALA A 7 17.20 8.72 26.86
N GLY A 8 16.39 8.28 27.83
CA GLY A 8 15.56 7.08 27.74
C GLY A 8 14.21 7.21 27.00
N GLY A 9 13.80 8.41 26.58
CA GLY A 9 12.45 8.64 26.03
C GLY A 9 12.21 8.10 24.61
N GLU A 10 11.10 7.39 24.41
CA GLU A 10 10.67 6.86 23.09
C GLU A 10 10.21 7.97 22.10
N GLY A 11 9.78 9.13 22.60
CA GLY A 11 9.42 10.28 21.76
C GLY A 11 8.20 10.08 20.86
N SER A 12 7.17 9.35 21.30
CA SER A 12 6.00 8.98 20.49
C SER A 12 5.25 10.17 19.85
N ARG A 13 5.19 11.32 20.51
CA ARG A 13 4.56 12.57 20.01
C ARG A 13 5.31 13.24 18.86
N LEU A 14 6.58 12.88 18.65
CA LEU A 14 7.42 13.38 17.55
C LEU A 14 7.42 12.49 16.31
N ARG A 15 6.69 11.37 16.34
CA ARG A 15 6.60 10.52 15.16
C ARG A 15 6.02 11.33 13.98
N PRO A 16 6.57 11.17 12.77
CA PRO A 16 7.44 10.08 12.33
C PRO A 16 8.96 10.26 12.58
N LEU A 17 9.44 11.40 13.10
CA LEU A 17 10.88 11.72 13.25
C LEU A 17 11.63 10.75 14.17
N THR A 18 10.95 10.25 15.20
CA THR A 18 11.48 9.34 16.24
C THR A 18 11.17 7.86 15.96
N SER A 19 10.73 7.53 14.74
CA SER A 19 10.37 6.14 14.40
C SER A 19 11.58 5.20 14.34
N LEU A 20 12.75 5.72 13.96
CA LEU A 20 13.99 4.96 13.75
C LEU A 20 15.17 5.49 14.58
N ARG A 21 14.90 6.40 15.53
CA ARG A 21 15.93 6.99 16.38
C ARG A 21 15.33 7.45 17.71
N PRO A 22 16.13 7.49 18.79
CA PRO A 22 15.67 8.03 20.06
C PRO A 22 15.50 9.54 20.01
N LYS A 23 14.62 10.09 20.87
CA LYS A 23 14.28 11.53 20.93
C LYS A 23 15.50 12.45 20.99
N PRO A 24 16.54 12.17 21.80
CA PRO A 24 17.75 13.02 21.88
C PRO A 24 18.56 13.07 20.56
N MET A 25 18.31 12.14 19.64
CA MET A 25 18.99 12.04 18.35
C MET A 25 18.23 12.70 17.19
N VAL A 26 17.14 13.40 17.48
CA VAL A 26 16.48 14.26 16.49
C VAL A 26 17.38 15.48 16.21
N PRO A 27 17.71 15.81 14.94
CA PRO A 27 18.64 16.87 14.62
C PRO A 27 18.02 18.27 14.66
N ILE A 28 18.76 19.22 15.23
CA ILE A 28 18.57 20.67 15.14
C ILE A 28 19.80 21.22 14.38
N PHE A 29 19.59 21.73 13.16
CA PHE A 29 20.67 22.13 12.23
C PHE A 29 21.75 21.05 12.02
N ASN A 30 21.32 19.82 11.70
CA ASN A 30 22.16 18.62 11.48
C ASN A 30 22.90 18.07 12.72
N GLN A 31 22.69 18.65 13.89
CA GLN A 31 23.28 18.18 15.14
C GLN A 31 22.16 17.64 16.06
N PRO A 32 22.27 16.42 16.58
CA PRO A 32 21.36 15.88 17.60
C PRO A 32 21.07 16.86 18.74
N VAL A 33 19.85 16.88 19.28
CA VAL A 33 19.53 17.64 20.51
C VAL A 33 20.52 17.31 21.64
N MET A 34 20.89 16.04 21.80
CA MET A 34 21.87 15.61 22.79
C MET A 34 23.26 16.22 22.57
N GLU A 35 23.65 16.48 21.33
CA GLU A 35 24.93 17.12 21.02
C GLU A 35 24.95 18.57 21.50
N HIS A 36 23.84 19.29 21.35
CA HIS A 36 23.70 20.65 21.90
C HIS A 36 23.83 20.65 23.43
N ILE A 37 23.26 19.64 24.11
CA ILE A 37 23.39 19.48 25.56
C ILE A 37 24.84 19.16 25.96
N VAL A 38 25.50 18.26 25.23
CA VAL A 38 26.92 17.92 25.43
C VAL A 38 27.80 19.16 25.26
N GLY A 39 27.51 19.99 24.24
CA GLY A 39 28.16 21.28 24.03
C GLY A 39 27.94 22.26 25.19
N LEU A 40 26.70 22.35 25.69
CA LEU A 40 26.33 23.20 26.82
C LEU A 40 27.08 22.81 28.10
N VAL A 41 27.06 21.53 28.49
CA VAL A 41 27.75 21.08 29.71
C VAL A 41 29.26 21.28 29.61
N LYS A 42 29.84 21.05 28.42
CA LYS A 42 31.26 21.34 28.14
C LYS A 42 31.57 22.83 28.29
N HIS A 43 30.71 23.70 27.76
CA HIS A 43 30.87 25.15 27.85
C HIS A 43 30.93 25.63 29.31
N HIS A 44 30.16 24.99 30.20
CA HIS A 44 30.17 25.25 31.64
C HIS A 44 31.23 24.47 32.42
N GLY A 45 32.17 23.82 31.74
CA GLY A 45 33.34 23.16 32.34
C GLY A 45 33.07 21.77 32.92
N ILE A 46 31.95 21.14 32.57
CA ILE A 46 31.63 19.76 32.96
C ILE A 46 32.12 18.82 31.85
N ASN A 47 33.16 18.03 32.15
CA ASN A 47 33.84 17.16 31.18
C ASN A 47 33.56 15.66 31.40
N GLU A 48 32.62 15.32 32.27
CA GLU A 48 32.21 13.93 32.52
C GLU A 48 30.67 13.84 32.48
N VAL A 49 30.17 13.00 31.57
CA VAL A 49 28.75 12.80 31.31
C VAL A 49 28.38 11.33 31.53
N VAL A 50 27.23 11.11 32.16
CA VAL A 50 26.58 9.81 32.26
C VAL A 50 25.23 9.90 31.53
N ALA A 51 25.07 9.19 30.43
CA ALA A 51 23.80 9.15 29.70
C ALA A 51 22.98 7.94 30.16
N THR A 52 21.73 8.18 30.56
CA THR A 52 20.78 7.11 30.91
C THR A 52 19.98 6.74 29.68
N LEU A 53 20.08 5.48 29.25
CA LEU A 53 19.54 5.01 27.96
C LEU A 53 18.52 3.90 28.17
N ALA A 54 17.47 3.88 27.35
CA ALA A 54 16.48 2.81 27.33
C ALA A 54 16.07 2.44 25.90
N PHE A 55 15.58 3.41 25.13
CA PHE A 55 15.13 3.20 23.75
C PHE A 55 16.28 3.37 22.75
N MET A 56 16.54 2.33 21.93
CA MET A 56 17.58 2.32 20.88
C MET A 56 18.97 2.84 21.36
N PRO A 57 19.53 2.31 22.47
CA PRO A 57 20.76 2.84 23.07
C PRO A 57 21.95 2.84 22.11
N GLN A 58 21.99 1.86 21.19
CA GLN A 58 23.09 1.72 20.23
C GLN A 58 23.25 2.98 19.36
N VAL A 59 22.15 3.67 19.01
CA VAL A 59 22.22 4.89 18.17
C VAL A 59 22.98 6.02 18.87
N ILE A 60 22.86 6.12 20.20
CA ILE A 60 23.56 7.14 21.00
C ILE A 60 25.00 6.70 21.24
N GLU A 61 25.21 5.43 21.61
CA GLU A 61 26.55 4.86 21.83
C GLU A 61 27.43 4.95 20.57
N ASP A 62 26.87 4.64 19.39
CA ASP A 62 27.58 4.69 18.11
C ASP A 62 27.95 6.13 17.71
N TYR A 63 27.17 7.14 18.14
CA TYR A 63 27.42 8.55 17.81
C TYR A 63 28.42 9.22 18.76
N PHE A 64 28.28 9.00 20.06
CA PHE A 64 29.09 9.68 21.08
C PHE A 64 30.33 8.88 21.51
N GLY A 65 30.35 7.56 21.30
CA GLY A 65 31.47 6.71 21.71
C GLY A 65 31.75 6.81 23.21
N ASP A 66 33.02 6.83 23.60
CA ASP A 66 33.45 7.14 24.98
C ASP A 66 33.61 8.65 25.25
N GLY A 67 33.27 9.49 24.27
CA GLY A 67 33.40 10.95 24.35
C GLY A 67 34.75 11.51 23.90
N ASP A 68 35.72 10.67 23.50
CA ASP A 68 37.07 11.13 23.12
C ASP A 68 37.04 12.17 21.98
N GLU A 69 36.21 11.95 20.95
CA GLU A 69 36.01 12.91 19.84
C GLU A 69 35.40 14.24 20.32
N TRP A 70 34.67 14.21 21.43
CA TRP A 70 34.03 15.36 22.08
C TRP A 70 34.95 16.01 23.12
N GLY A 71 36.14 15.46 23.38
CA GLY A 71 37.07 15.95 24.38
C GLY A 71 36.53 15.91 25.81
N MET A 72 35.70 14.91 26.13
CA MET A 72 35.13 14.66 27.46
C MET A 72 34.90 13.17 27.68
N GLY A 73 34.70 12.72 28.93
CA GLY A 73 34.34 11.33 29.21
C GLY A 73 32.83 11.14 29.17
N ILE A 74 32.33 10.23 28.32
CA ILE A 74 30.93 9.84 28.25
C ILE A 74 30.79 8.37 28.64
N SER A 75 29.90 8.10 29.58
CA SER A 75 29.56 6.75 30.04
C SER A 75 28.05 6.53 30.00
N TYR A 76 27.64 5.26 29.95
CA TYR A 76 26.25 4.89 29.70
C TYR A 76 25.68 4.02 30.81
N ALA A 77 24.46 4.34 31.24
CA ALA A 77 23.68 3.54 32.17
C ALA A 77 22.45 3.00 31.43
N LEU A 78 22.47 1.71 31.09
CA LEU A 78 21.39 1.04 30.36
C LEU A 78 20.26 0.63 31.31
N GLU A 79 19.03 0.95 30.94
CA GLU A 79 17.81 0.53 31.60
C GLU A 79 17.19 -0.67 30.88
N GLU A 80 17.14 -1.83 31.54
CA GLU A 80 16.44 -3.01 30.98
C GLU A 80 14.91 -2.84 30.97
N THR A 81 14.39 -2.05 31.91
CA THR A 81 12.97 -1.72 32.06
C THR A 81 12.85 -0.24 32.39
N PRO A 82 11.82 0.49 31.91
CA PRO A 82 11.67 1.92 32.19
C PRO A 82 11.64 2.19 33.70
N LEU A 83 12.66 2.90 34.23
CA LEU A 83 12.79 3.19 35.67
C LEU A 83 12.22 4.56 36.06
N GLY A 84 11.57 5.27 35.15
CA GLY A 84 11.12 6.65 35.39
C GLY A 84 12.29 7.64 35.45
N THR A 85 11.98 8.93 35.58
CA THR A 85 12.98 10.00 35.45
C THR A 85 14.00 10.03 36.60
N ALA A 86 13.60 9.76 37.84
CA ALA A 86 14.51 9.70 38.98
C ALA A 86 15.15 8.31 39.12
N GLY A 87 14.42 7.25 38.78
CA GLY A 87 14.96 5.88 38.80
C GLY A 87 16.03 5.64 37.75
N SER A 88 15.97 6.29 36.58
CA SER A 88 17.05 6.25 35.58
C SER A 88 18.36 6.83 36.12
N VAL A 89 18.30 7.97 36.81
CA VAL A 89 19.46 8.58 37.48
C VAL A 89 19.98 7.68 38.62
N LYS A 90 19.08 7.05 39.38
CA LYS A 90 19.45 6.06 40.40
C LYS A 90 20.14 4.82 39.82
N ASN A 91 19.85 4.45 38.57
CA ASN A 91 20.55 3.36 37.88
C ASN A 91 22.02 3.68 37.60
N ALA A 92 22.36 4.97 37.50
CA ALA A 92 23.72 5.48 37.34
C ALA A 92 24.44 5.76 38.67
N GLU A 93 23.87 5.35 39.80
CA GLU A 93 24.32 5.70 41.15
C GLU A 93 25.82 5.46 41.40
N ASP A 94 26.36 4.33 40.94
CA ASP A 94 27.77 3.98 41.14
C ASP A 94 28.72 5.03 40.53
N ALA A 95 28.29 5.73 39.48
CA ALA A 95 29.05 6.81 38.87
C ALA A 95 28.82 8.19 39.53
N LEU A 96 27.78 8.35 40.36
CA LEU A 96 27.32 9.67 40.82
C LEU A 96 27.56 9.94 42.32
N ARG A 97 27.99 8.95 43.10
CA ARG A 97 28.14 9.09 44.55
C ARG A 97 29.28 10.00 45.03
N ASP A 98 30.23 10.33 44.17
CA ASP A 98 31.48 10.99 44.58
C ASP A 98 31.39 12.52 44.72
N ASP A 99 30.43 13.19 44.08
CA ASP A 99 30.33 14.66 44.02
C ASP A 99 28.92 15.12 43.62
N THR A 100 28.56 16.38 43.90
CA THR A 100 27.35 17.02 43.38
C THR A 100 27.31 16.91 41.85
N PHE A 101 26.14 16.64 41.28
CA PHE A 101 25.99 16.44 39.84
C PHE A 101 24.79 17.22 39.27
N VAL A 102 24.85 17.47 37.96
CA VAL A 102 23.78 18.13 37.19
C VAL A 102 22.96 17.06 36.48
N VAL A 103 21.65 17.21 36.43
CA VAL A 103 20.75 16.39 35.60
C VAL A 103 20.12 17.28 34.55
N ILE A 104 20.11 16.85 33.29
CA ILE A 104 19.49 17.55 32.17
C ILE A 104 18.65 16.56 31.37
N SER A 105 17.44 16.97 30.99
CA SER A 105 16.60 16.18 30.08
C SER A 105 17.21 16.14 28.68
N GLY A 106 17.34 14.96 28.07
CA GLY A 106 18.00 14.76 26.78
C GLY A 106 17.27 15.35 25.57
N ASP A 107 16.12 15.99 25.79
CA ASP A 107 15.25 16.60 24.80
C ASP A 107 15.11 18.12 24.93
N ALA A 108 15.87 18.73 25.83
CA ALA A 108 15.86 20.17 26.05
C ALA A 108 16.85 20.88 25.10
N LEU A 109 16.36 21.81 24.29
CA LEU A 109 17.20 22.78 23.60
C LEU A 109 17.28 24.05 24.45
N THR A 110 18.48 24.39 24.94
CA THR A 110 18.65 25.48 25.90
C THR A 110 20.05 26.10 25.88
N ASP A 111 20.13 27.38 26.23
CA ASP A 111 21.36 28.13 26.48
C ASP A 111 21.42 28.68 27.93
N ILE A 112 20.63 28.09 28.85
CA ILE A 112 20.62 28.45 30.28
C ILE A 112 22.03 28.37 30.86
N ASP A 113 22.43 29.39 31.61
CA ASP A 113 23.71 29.42 32.31
C ASP A 113 23.72 28.40 33.47
N LEU A 114 24.27 27.20 33.21
CA LEU A 114 24.39 26.15 34.22
C LEU A 114 25.28 26.59 35.40
N SER A 115 26.28 27.46 35.16
CA SER A 115 27.16 27.96 36.22
C SER A 115 26.41 28.82 37.22
N GLU A 116 25.38 29.55 36.79
CA GLU A 116 24.49 30.31 37.67
C GLU A 116 23.72 29.39 38.61
N VAL A 117 23.08 28.34 38.07
CA VAL A 117 22.30 27.37 38.86
C VAL A 117 23.18 26.62 39.85
N ILE A 118 24.39 26.22 39.43
CA ILE A 118 25.37 25.54 40.30
C ILE A 118 25.84 26.46 41.44
N ARG A 119 26.14 27.73 41.14
CA ARG A 119 26.53 28.72 42.15
C ARG A 119 25.40 28.93 43.16
N PHE A 120 24.17 29.11 42.67
CA PHE A 120 22.99 29.27 43.51
C PHE A 120 22.76 28.07 44.43
N HIS A 121 22.90 26.84 43.90
CA HIS A 121 22.79 25.62 44.69
C HIS A 121 23.82 25.58 45.84
N LYS A 122 25.09 25.87 45.55
CA LYS A 122 26.17 25.90 46.54
C LYS A 122 25.97 26.98 47.61
N GLU A 123 25.41 28.13 47.26
CA GLU A 123 25.11 29.21 48.20
C GLU A 123 23.95 28.87 49.15
N ARG A 124 22.96 28.12 48.69
CA ARG A 124 21.78 27.74 49.49
C ARG A 124 21.98 26.46 50.31
N GLY A 125 22.81 25.53 49.85
CA GLY A 125 23.13 24.28 50.57
C GLY A 125 21.94 23.33 50.71
N GLY A 126 21.05 23.29 49.71
CA GLY A 126 19.91 22.37 49.68
C GLY A 126 20.23 21.01 49.06
N LEU A 127 19.28 20.08 49.12
CA LEU A 127 19.42 18.74 48.53
C LEU A 127 19.31 18.76 47.00
N VAL A 128 18.41 19.60 46.47
CA VAL A 128 18.17 19.76 45.04
C VAL A 128 17.84 21.22 44.74
N THR A 129 18.41 21.74 43.65
CA THR A 129 18.01 23.01 43.03
C THR A 129 17.45 22.76 41.63
N LEU A 130 16.24 23.25 41.35
CA LEU A 130 15.61 23.23 40.02
C LEU A 130 15.95 24.52 39.29
N ALA A 131 16.36 24.43 38.03
CA ALA A 131 16.31 25.60 37.15
C ALA A 131 14.86 25.84 36.71
N LEU A 132 14.38 27.06 36.86
CA LEU A 132 13.00 27.43 36.62
C LEU A 132 12.89 28.51 35.54
N LYS A 133 11.84 28.45 34.74
CA LYS A 133 11.58 29.44 33.67
C LYS A 133 10.15 29.95 33.72
N SER A 134 9.93 31.25 33.58
CA SER A 134 8.59 31.80 33.35
C SER A 134 8.18 31.61 31.88
N VAL A 135 7.02 31.01 31.65
CA VAL A 135 6.45 30.77 30.31
C VAL A 135 4.98 31.20 30.25
N PRO A 136 4.48 31.68 29.10
CA PRO A 136 3.08 32.11 28.99
C PRO A 136 2.04 31.01 29.20
N ASP A 137 2.34 29.78 28.77
CA ASP A 137 1.46 28.61 28.94
C ASP A 137 2.19 27.50 29.73
N PRO A 138 1.86 27.31 31.02
CA PRO A 138 2.55 26.36 31.87
C PRO A 138 1.87 24.97 31.93
N LEU A 139 0.78 24.72 31.19
CA LEU A 139 -0.06 23.53 31.38
C LEU A 139 0.64 22.20 31.11
N GLU A 140 1.58 22.16 30.17
CA GLU A 140 2.30 20.94 29.81
C GLU A 140 3.41 20.57 30.81
N PHE A 141 3.67 21.44 31.81
CA PHE A 141 4.85 21.38 32.68
C PHE A 141 4.49 21.39 34.17
N GLY A 142 5.48 21.18 35.04
CA GLY A 142 5.32 21.34 36.48
C GLY A 142 5.43 22.80 36.90
N VAL A 143 4.41 23.33 37.57
CA VAL A 143 4.37 24.72 38.08
C VAL A 143 4.92 24.82 39.48
N VAL A 144 5.70 25.88 39.72
CA VAL A 144 6.47 26.06 40.96
C VAL A 144 6.24 27.46 41.55
N ILE A 145 6.10 27.52 42.87
CA ILE A 145 6.20 28.76 43.65
C ILE A 145 7.41 28.63 44.59
N THR A 146 8.24 29.67 44.56
CA THR A 146 9.38 29.83 45.46
C THR A 146 9.13 30.98 46.44
N GLY A 147 9.61 30.84 47.68
CA GLY A 147 9.73 31.95 48.63
C GLY A 147 10.85 32.92 48.25
N GLU A 148 11.04 33.99 49.03
CA GLU A 148 12.06 35.03 48.76
C GLU A 148 13.50 34.50 48.78
N ASP A 149 13.76 33.43 49.53
CA ASP A 149 15.06 32.76 49.59
C ASP A 149 15.26 31.72 48.47
N GLY A 150 14.26 31.57 47.59
CA GLY A 150 14.23 30.59 46.52
C GLY A 150 13.79 29.19 46.95
N ARG A 151 13.39 28.97 48.22
CA ARG A 151 12.90 27.66 48.67
C ARG A 151 11.55 27.37 48.01
N ILE A 152 11.37 26.16 47.50
CA ILE A 152 10.10 25.76 46.87
C ILE A 152 9.05 25.56 47.95
N GLU A 153 8.00 26.38 47.91
CA GLU A 153 6.85 26.31 48.84
C GLU A 153 5.76 25.39 48.29
N ARG A 154 5.59 25.39 46.96
CA ARG A 154 4.56 24.61 46.28
C ARG A 154 5.07 24.14 44.92
N PHE A 155 4.82 22.86 44.63
CA PHE A 155 5.12 22.22 43.36
C PHE A 155 3.88 21.43 42.91
N LEU A 156 3.53 21.52 41.63
CA LEU A 156 2.46 20.73 41.05
C LEU A 156 2.78 20.36 39.59
N GLU A 157 2.87 19.06 39.30
CA GLU A 157 3.11 18.54 37.96
C GLU A 157 1.82 18.60 37.10
N LYS A 158 1.92 19.15 35.89
CA LYS A 158 0.87 19.18 34.84
C LYS A 158 -0.50 19.63 35.36
N PRO A 159 -0.63 20.90 35.77
CA PRO A 159 -1.87 21.44 36.30
C PRO A 159 -2.95 21.58 35.22
N THR A 160 -4.22 21.51 35.61
CA THR A 160 -5.30 22.10 34.82
C THR A 160 -5.36 23.61 35.03
N TRP A 161 -5.99 24.39 34.13
CA TRP A 161 -6.13 25.85 34.29
C TRP A 161 -6.68 26.29 35.67
N GLY A 162 -7.57 25.50 36.28
CA GLY A 162 -8.09 25.78 37.62
C GLY A 162 -7.11 25.52 38.77
N GLN A 163 -6.00 24.83 38.48
CA GLN A 163 -4.93 24.50 39.42
C GLN A 163 -3.65 25.31 39.18
N VAL A 164 -3.54 26.04 38.08
CA VAL A 164 -2.39 26.92 37.78
C VAL A 164 -2.33 28.03 38.83
N PHE A 165 -1.17 28.13 39.49
CA PHE A 165 -0.91 29.14 40.52
C PHE A 165 0.36 29.97 40.25
N SER A 166 1.09 29.65 39.19
CA SER A 166 2.34 30.30 38.78
C SER A 166 2.55 30.09 37.28
N ASP A 167 3.26 31.02 36.63
CA ASP A 167 3.77 30.92 35.26
C ASP A 167 5.19 30.34 35.21
N THR A 168 5.78 30.09 36.38
CA THR A 168 7.12 29.56 36.54
C THR A 168 7.10 28.04 36.52
N ILE A 169 7.79 27.45 35.54
CA ILE A 169 7.81 26.01 35.27
C ILE A 169 9.14 25.35 35.62
N ASN A 170 9.07 24.05 35.84
CA ASN A 170 10.21 23.14 35.90
C ASN A 170 10.78 22.88 34.50
N THR A 171 12.07 23.17 34.30
CA THR A 171 12.79 22.97 33.03
C THR A 171 13.34 21.56 32.82
N GLY A 172 13.31 20.70 33.84
CA GLY A 172 13.97 19.40 33.80
C GLY A 172 15.50 19.45 34.01
N ILE A 173 16.04 20.62 34.38
CA ILE A 173 17.45 20.82 34.73
C ILE A 173 17.58 20.92 36.25
N TYR A 174 18.42 20.08 36.84
CA TYR A 174 18.58 19.97 38.30
C TYR A 174 20.05 19.97 38.70
N VAL A 175 20.37 20.55 39.86
CA VAL A 175 21.63 20.33 40.58
C VAL A 175 21.31 19.56 41.85
N ILE A 176 21.94 18.39 42.02
CA ILE A 176 21.55 17.37 43.00
C ILE A 176 22.76 16.94 43.84
N GLU A 177 22.55 16.89 45.16
CA GLU A 177 23.47 16.26 46.09
C GLU A 177 23.33 14.72 46.09
N PRO A 178 24.43 13.95 46.20
CA PRO A 178 24.40 12.47 46.16
C PRO A 178 23.46 11.83 47.18
N ASP A 179 23.25 12.44 48.34
CA ASP A 179 22.37 11.97 49.41
C ASP A 179 20.91 11.78 48.94
N VAL A 180 20.49 12.48 47.89
CA VAL A 180 19.15 12.35 47.29
C VAL A 180 18.93 10.97 46.70
N LEU A 181 19.98 10.29 46.23
CA LEU A 181 19.89 8.95 45.66
C LEU A 181 19.37 7.92 46.67
N ASP A 182 19.59 8.12 47.98
CA ASP A 182 19.10 7.22 49.03
C ASP A 182 17.57 7.30 49.23
N LEU A 183 16.94 8.35 48.70
CA LEU A 183 15.47 8.53 48.75
C LEU A 183 14.75 7.81 47.60
N ILE A 184 15.48 7.38 46.58
CA ILE A 184 14.97 6.74 45.36
C ILE A 184 15.12 5.22 45.49
N PRO A 185 14.03 4.45 45.37
CA PRO A 185 14.10 2.98 45.44
C PRO A 185 14.88 2.41 44.25
N SER A 186 15.82 1.49 44.52
CA SER A 186 16.58 0.81 43.47
C SER A 186 15.69 -0.11 42.63
N LYS A 187 15.91 -0.13 41.31
CA LYS A 187 15.23 -1.01 40.33
C LYS A 187 13.71 -0.90 40.32
N GLN A 188 13.18 0.28 40.62
CA GLN A 188 11.74 0.58 40.55
C GLN A 188 11.51 1.84 39.74
N ALA A 189 10.37 1.90 39.06
CA ALA A 189 9.93 3.12 38.39
C ALA A 189 9.71 4.22 39.43
N PHE A 190 10.43 5.34 39.31
CA PHE A 190 10.35 6.47 40.22
C PHE A 190 10.60 7.79 39.49
N ASP A 191 9.75 8.79 39.70
CA ASP A 191 9.80 10.08 38.99
C ASP A 191 10.21 11.28 39.86
N PHE A 192 10.93 12.24 39.27
CA PHE A 192 11.37 13.46 39.94
C PHE A 192 10.18 14.31 40.41
N SER A 193 9.33 14.73 39.47
CA SER A 193 8.26 15.69 39.70
C SER A 193 7.11 15.13 40.55
N SER A 194 6.64 13.92 40.25
CA SER A 194 5.43 13.36 40.88
C SER A 194 5.70 12.65 42.21
N GLU A 195 6.93 12.20 42.47
CA GLU A 195 7.25 11.37 43.63
C GLU A 195 8.41 11.91 44.47
N LEU A 196 9.58 12.18 43.88
CA LEU A 196 10.77 12.59 44.63
C LEU A 196 10.62 13.96 45.28
N PHE A 197 10.24 15.00 44.51
CA PHE A 197 10.12 16.36 45.04
C PHE A 197 9.04 16.47 46.12
N PRO A 198 7.81 15.93 45.95
CA PRO A 198 6.82 15.88 47.02
C PRO A 198 7.34 15.18 48.27
N LYS A 199 8.04 14.06 48.13
CA LYS A 199 8.62 13.29 49.26
C LYS A 199 9.71 14.06 50.00
N ILE A 200 10.53 14.84 49.30
CA ILE A 200 11.53 15.73 49.91
C ILE A 200 10.82 16.84 50.70
N MET A 201 9.79 17.46 50.11
CA MET A 201 9.01 18.52 50.75
C MET A 201 8.27 18.04 52.01
N GLU A 202 7.63 16.87 51.96
CA GLU A 202 6.92 16.26 53.11
C GLU A 202 7.87 15.96 54.28
N LYS A 203 9.12 15.59 53.99
CA LYS A 203 10.16 15.35 55.01
C LYS A 203 10.82 16.63 55.52
N GLY A 204 10.41 17.81 55.05
CA GLY A 204 10.99 19.10 55.39
C GLY A 204 12.36 19.37 54.75
N GLY A 205 12.74 18.56 53.75
CA GLY A 205 14.00 18.71 53.01
C GLY A 205 14.09 20.05 52.28
N ALA A 206 15.32 20.52 52.09
CA ALA A 206 15.58 21.80 51.45
C ALA A 206 15.62 21.62 49.92
N LEU A 207 14.52 21.99 49.27
CA LEU A 207 14.33 22.02 47.82
C LEU A 207 14.28 23.48 47.37
N TYR A 208 15.14 23.87 46.42
CA TYR A 208 15.25 25.24 45.95
C TYR A 208 14.93 25.37 44.46
N GLY A 209 14.46 26.54 44.04
CA GLY A 209 14.24 26.93 42.66
C GLY A 209 15.08 28.15 42.31
N CYS A 210 15.81 28.08 41.20
CA CYS A 210 16.58 29.18 40.64
C CYS A 210 15.88 29.62 39.34
N VAL A 211 15.24 30.79 39.36
CA VAL A 211 14.62 31.35 38.15
C VAL A 211 15.73 31.90 37.26
N VAL A 212 15.86 31.34 36.06
CA VAL A 212 16.96 31.62 35.14
C VAL A 212 16.50 32.37 33.88
N ASP A 213 17.41 33.22 33.40
CA ASP A 213 17.35 33.79 32.07
C ASP A 213 17.95 32.81 31.04
N GLY A 214 17.69 33.06 29.75
CA GLY A 214 18.06 32.15 28.66
C GLY A 214 16.87 31.45 28.01
N TYR A 215 17.11 30.89 26.83
CA TYR A 215 16.21 30.09 26.03
C TYR A 215 16.06 28.68 26.61
N TRP A 216 14.82 28.18 26.56
CA TRP A 216 14.52 26.80 26.89
C TRP A 216 13.32 26.33 26.06
N CYS A 217 13.45 25.18 25.45
CA CYS A 217 12.40 24.54 24.67
C CYS A 217 12.45 23.01 24.85
N ASP A 218 11.34 22.39 25.26
CA ASP A 218 11.16 20.94 25.16
C ASP A 218 10.84 20.57 23.71
N ILE A 219 11.71 19.78 23.09
CA ILE A 219 11.49 19.24 21.74
C ILE A 219 10.54 18.06 21.85
N GLY A 220 9.30 18.26 22.33
CA GLY A 220 8.31 17.23 22.59
C GLY A 220 7.29 16.96 21.48
N SER A 221 7.14 17.87 20.52
CA SER A 221 6.17 17.79 19.42
C SER A 221 6.76 18.34 18.11
N LEU A 222 6.10 18.07 16.98
CA LEU A 222 6.51 18.65 15.68
C LEU A 222 6.48 20.18 15.70
N ASP A 223 5.48 20.78 16.37
CA ASP A 223 5.36 22.23 16.47
C ASP A 223 6.52 22.82 17.28
N SER A 224 6.87 22.23 18.43
CA SER A 224 8.00 22.72 19.23
C SER A 224 9.33 22.51 18.52
N TYR A 225 9.47 21.43 17.75
CA TYR A 225 10.64 21.17 16.89
C TYR A 225 10.83 22.22 15.79
N VAL A 226 9.76 22.58 15.08
CA VAL A 226 9.80 23.63 14.04
C VAL A 226 10.01 25.00 14.67
N GLN A 227 9.36 25.27 15.80
CA GLN A 227 9.51 26.54 16.52
C GLN A 227 10.95 26.73 17.04
N ALA A 228 11.59 25.67 17.54
CA ALA A 228 12.98 25.72 18.00
C ALA A 228 13.94 26.17 16.88
N HIS A 229 13.79 25.65 15.66
CA HIS A 229 14.58 26.11 14.52
C HIS A 229 14.33 27.59 14.21
N ARG A 230 13.08 28.04 14.26
CA ARG A 230 12.75 29.45 14.04
C ARG A 230 13.33 30.36 15.11
N ASP A 231 13.24 29.98 16.37
CA ASP A 231 13.77 30.77 17.49
C ASP A 231 15.29 30.91 17.42
N VAL A 232 16.01 29.84 17.03
CA VAL A 232 17.46 29.91 16.80
C VAL A 232 17.78 30.85 15.64
N LEU A 233 17.08 30.73 14.51
CA LEU A 233 17.27 31.62 13.35
C LEU A 233 16.83 33.07 13.61
N ASP A 234 15.95 33.30 14.57
CA ASP A 234 15.58 34.63 15.09
C ASP A 234 16.62 35.21 16.06
N GLY A 235 17.63 34.43 16.44
CA GLY A 235 18.63 34.82 17.44
C GLY A 235 18.09 34.85 18.87
N ARG A 236 16.99 34.16 19.16
CA ARG A 236 16.42 34.04 20.51
C ARG A 236 17.11 32.98 21.36
N ALA A 237 17.79 32.03 20.71
CA ALA A 237 18.53 30.94 21.33
C ALA A 237 19.97 30.98 20.82
N MET A 238 20.94 31.00 21.73
CA MET A 238 22.37 31.05 21.45
C MET A 238 22.92 29.65 21.17
N VAL A 239 22.37 28.99 20.14
CA VAL A 239 22.78 27.66 19.69
C VAL A 239 23.67 27.79 18.46
N TYR A 240 24.68 26.94 18.37
CA TYR A 240 25.56 26.93 17.20
C TYR A 240 24.79 26.46 15.96
N VAL A 241 24.94 27.19 14.85
CA VAL A 241 24.43 26.81 13.53
C VAL A 241 25.64 26.53 12.62
N PRO A 242 25.80 25.31 12.10
CA PRO A 242 26.92 24.97 11.23
C PRO A 242 26.99 25.80 9.94
N GLY A 243 28.20 26.01 9.44
CA GLY A 243 28.47 26.69 8.17
C GLY A 243 28.95 28.14 8.31
N VAL A 244 29.36 28.74 7.19
CA VAL A 244 29.80 30.13 7.12
C VAL A 244 28.57 31.03 7.11
N HIS A 245 28.49 31.93 8.09
CA HIS A 245 27.44 32.94 8.16
C HIS A 245 27.70 34.08 7.16
N ALA A 246 26.82 34.17 6.15
CA ALA A 246 26.84 35.16 5.07
C ALA A 246 25.77 36.25 5.28
N LYS A 247 25.63 37.16 4.32
CA LYS A 247 24.60 38.22 4.36
C LYS A 247 23.19 37.63 4.29
N ASN A 248 22.22 38.35 4.88
CA ASN A 248 20.79 37.98 4.96
C ASN A 248 20.49 36.74 5.80
N ASP A 249 21.26 36.50 6.86
CA ASP A 249 21.07 35.35 7.75
C ASP A 249 21.09 34.04 6.95
N LEU A 250 22.13 33.87 6.13
CA LEU A 250 22.36 32.70 5.31
C LEU A 250 23.56 31.93 5.88
N TRP A 251 23.37 30.66 6.20
CA TRP A 251 24.45 29.76 6.60
C TRP A 251 24.73 28.77 5.49
N VAL A 252 25.99 28.64 5.08
CA VAL A 252 26.41 27.73 4.00
C VAL A 252 27.49 26.78 4.50
N GLY A 253 27.19 25.49 4.47
CA GLY A 253 28.08 24.40 4.82
C GLY A 253 29.20 24.19 3.81
N GLU A 254 30.25 23.50 4.24
CA GLU A 254 31.40 23.22 3.39
C GLU A 254 31.01 22.39 2.16
N GLY A 255 31.54 22.73 0.99
CA GLY A 255 31.27 22.00 -0.26
C GLY A 255 29.89 22.20 -0.87
N ALA A 256 29.03 23.06 -0.30
CA ALA A 256 27.72 23.35 -0.87
C ALA A 256 27.83 24.05 -2.23
N GLU A 257 27.05 23.59 -3.21
CA GLU A 257 26.95 24.14 -4.56
C GLU A 257 25.61 24.85 -4.74
N VAL A 258 25.59 26.18 -4.84
CA VAL A 258 24.38 26.96 -5.13
C VAL A 258 24.52 27.61 -6.50
N ASP A 259 23.57 27.30 -7.39
CA ASP A 259 23.53 27.87 -8.74
C ASP A 259 23.25 29.39 -8.69
N PRO A 260 23.91 30.22 -9.53
CA PRO A 260 23.69 31.67 -9.56
C PRO A 260 22.24 32.11 -9.83
N ASP A 261 21.44 31.28 -10.51
CA ASP A 261 20.04 31.57 -10.82
C ASP A 261 19.08 31.17 -9.68
N ALA A 262 19.58 30.53 -8.62
CA ALA A 262 18.80 30.20 -7.44
C ALA A 262 18.50 31.46 -6.61
N ARG A 263 17.29 31.54 -6.05
CA ARG A 263 16.86 32.64 -5.18
C ARG A 263 16.84 32.16 -3.74
N ILE A 264 17.60 32.83 -2.90
CA ILE A 264 17.72 32.54 -1.47
C ILE A 264 17.09 33.68 -0.68
N GLY A 265 16.15 33.33 0.20
CA GLY A 265 15.49 34.23 1.13
C GLY A 265 16.36 34.57 2.33
N SER A 266 15.72 34.96 3.43
CA SER A 266 16.37 35.24 4.70
C SER A 266 16.27 34.05 5.65
N LYS A 267 17.22 33.91 6.60
CA LYS A 267 17.17 32.85 7.61
C LYS A 267 17.17 31.46 6.98
N VAL A 268 18.12 31.22 6.09
CA VAL A 268 18.26 29.98 5.34
C VAL A 268 19.55 29.29 5.74
N VAL A 269 19.48 27.97 5.95
CA VAL A 269 20.64 27.13 6.23
C VAL A 269 20.79 26.11 5.10
N ILE A 270 21.98 26.02 4.53
CA ILE A 270 22.34 25.08 3.48
C ILE A 270 23.45 24.19 4.03
N GLY A 271 23.16 22.91 4.26
CA GLY A 271 24.12 21.94 4.79
C GLY A 271 25.32 21.66 3.89
N ALA A 272 26.29 20.92 4.43
CA ALA A 272 27.51 20.57 3.72
C ALA A 272 27.20 19.71 2.49
N ASN A 273 27.92 19.95 1.39
CA ASN A 273 27.75 19.26 0.10
C ASN A 273 26.34 19.33 -0.52
N ALA A 274 25.44 20.15 0.02
CA ALA A 274 24.11 20.34 -0.54
C ALA A 274 24.20 21.01 -1.92
N LYS A 275 23.28 20.67 -2.82
CA LYS A 275 23.28 21.13 -4.21
C LYS A 275 21.95 21.79 -4.55
N VAL A 276 21.98 23.07 -4.85
CA VAL A 276 20.81 23.88 -5.21
C VAL A 276 20.93 24.27 -6.68
N ARG A 277 20.00 23.78 -7.52
CA ARG A 277 20.03 23.99 -8.99
C ARG A 277 19.37 25.30 -9.42
N ALA A 278 19.60 25.66 -10.69
CA ALA A 278 19.07 26.88 -11.30
C ALA A 278 17.55 27.01 -11.15
N GLY A 279 17.07 28.24 -10.88
CA GLY A 279 15.65 28.55 -10.72
C GLY A 279 15.02 28.14 -9.39
N ALA A 280 15.73 27.37 -8.55
CA ALA A 280 15.24 26.99 -7.22
C ALA A 280 15.03 28.24 -6.34
N GLN A 281 14.00 28.19 -5.50
CA GLN A 281 13.60 29.25 -4.57
C GLN A 281 13.59 28.69 -3.15
N LEU A 282 14.62 29.01 -2.37
CA LEU A 282 14.65 28.74 -0.94
C LEU A 282 14.12 29.97 -0.22
N GLY A 283 12.86 29.94 0.20
CA GLY A 283 12.20 30.98 0.98
C GLY A 283 12.62 30.98 2.44
N ASP A 284 12.04 31.90 3.21
CA ASP A 284 12.46 32.15 4.59
C ASP A 284 12.32 30.93 5.50
N TYR A 285 13.20 30.83 6.51
CA TYR A 285 13.21 29.73 7.50
C TYR A 285 13.32 28.34 6.87
N THR A 286 14.12 28.21 5.82
CA THR A 286 14.41 26.93 5.17
C THR A 286 15.73 26.38 5.70
N VAL A 287 15.71 25.14 6.17
CA VAL A 287 16.90 24.44 6.67
C VAL A 287 17.11 23.19 5.82
N LEU A 288 18.23 23.14 5.10
CA LEU A 288 18.63 21.97 4.31
C LEU A 288 19.78 21.25 5.02
N GLY A 289 19.63 19.95 5.17
CA GLY A 289 20.62 19.06 5.72
C GLY A 289 21.80 18.81 4.79
N ASP A 290 22.71 17.96 5.23
CA ASP A 290 23.90 17.63 4.46
C ASP A 290 23.54 16.75 3.25
N ASN A 291 24.28 16.91 2.14
CA ASN A 291 24.07 16.18 0.88
C ASN A 291 22.67 16.34 0.24
N VAL A 292 21.85 17.30 0.69
CA VAL A 292 20.52 17.52 0.11
C VAL A 292 20.65 18.04 -1.32
N VAL A 293 19.85 17.49 -2.24
CA VAL A 293 19.84 17.90 -3.65
C VAL A 293 18.49 18.52 -4.00
N VAL A 294 18.50 19.82 -4.27
CA VAL A 294 17.34 20.60 -4.70
C VAL A 294 17.39 20.80 -6.22
N GLY A 295 16.42 20.24 -6.93
CA GLY A 295 16.29 20.30 -8.38
C GLY A 295 15.90 21.68 -8.92
N HIS A 296 15.79 21.76 -10.26
CA HIS A 296 15.45 23.00 -10.96
C HIS A 296 14.04 23.48 -10.61
N ASP A 297 13.85 24.80 -10.49
CA ASP A 297 12.54 25.43 -10.27
C ASP A 297 11.77 24.91 -9.03
N VAL A 298 12.47 24.33 -8.05
CA VAL A 298 11.87 23.87 -6.79
C VAL A 298 11.60 25.06 -5.89
N ARG A 299 10.46 25.07 -5.18
CA ARG A 299 10.16 26.05 -4.13
C ARG A 299 10.11 25.38 -2.76
N ILE A 300 10.92 25.87 -1.82
CA ILE A 300 10.91 25.41 -0.43
C ILE A 300 10.76 26.63 0.46
N GLU A 301 9.84 26.62 1.42
CA GLU A 301 9.69 27.71 2.39
C GLU A 301 9.24 27.18 3.75
N HIS A 302 9.71 27.79 4.84
CA HIS A 302 9.38 27.43 6.22
C HIS A 302 9.53 25.92 6.53
N SER A 303 10.48 25.24 5.87
CA SER A 303 10.60 23.78 5.90
C SER A 303 11.98 23.33 6.35
N ILE A 304 12.02 22.17 6.99
CA ILE A 304 13.24 21.53 7.50
C ILE A 304 13.43 20.23 6.72
N VAL A 305 14.57 20.08 6.06
CA VAL A 305 14.89 18.94 5.21
C VAL A 305 16.16 18.30 5.75
N TRP A 306 16.10 17.04 6.16
CA TRP A 306 17.25 16.32 6.69
C TRP A 306 18.14 15.75 5.59
N ASP A 307 19.29 15.23 6.02
CA ASP A 307 20.38 14.77 5.17
C ASP A 307 19.95 13.77 4.10
N ASP A 308 20.72 13.76 3.00
CA ASP A 308 20.63 12.79 1.91
C ASP A 308 19.28 12.81 1.17
N THR A 309 18.49 13.88 1.33
CA THR A 309 17.16 14.04 0.71
C THR A 309 17.26 14.63 -0.70
N PHE A 310 16.47 14.10 -1.63
CA PHE A 310 16.36 14.60 -3.00
C PHE A 310 15.00 15.27 -3.22
N ILE A 311 15.01 16.47 -3.79
CA ILE A 311 13.79 17.20 -4.17
C ILE A 311 13.81 17.49 -5.67
N GLY A 312 12.94 16.79 -6.40
CA GLY A 312 12.86 16.79 -7.85
C GLY A 312 12.29 18.09 -8.42
N ALA A 313 12.63 18.38 -9.67
CA ALA A 313 12.33 19.65 -10.32
C ALA A 313 10.84 20.06 -10.28
N GLY A 314 10.58 21.36 -10.08
CA GLY A 314 9.24 21.95 -10.04
C GLY A 314 8.40 21.58 -8.81
N SER A 315 8.97 20.90 -7.81
CA SER A 315 8.25 20.54 -6.58
C SER A 315 8.11 21.73 -5.64
N THR A 316 7.07 21.71 -4.80
CA THR A 316 6.80 22.73 -3.78
C THR A 316 6.73 22.08 -2.41
N VAL A 317 7.49 22.61 -1.45
CA VAL A 317 7.58 22.13 -0.07
C VAL A 317 7.34 23.31 0.87
N ARG A 318 6.26 23.29 1.65
CA ARG A 318 5.85 24.40 2.51
C ARG A 318 5.63 23.94 3.93
N GLY A 319 6.21 24.64 4.90
CA GLY A 319 5.88 24.44 6.30
C GLY A 319 6.00 22.99 6.78
N SER A 320 6.94 22.21 6.23
CA SER A 320 6.98 20.75 6.40
C SER A 320 8.36 20.26 6.85
N VAL A 321 8.39 19.06 7.44
CA VAL A 321 9.61 18.38 7.85
C VAL A 321 9.82 17.13 7.00
N LEU A 322 10.91 17.10 6.22
CA LEU A 322 11.32 15.92 5.47
C LEU A 322 12.51 15.28 6.19
N CYS A 323 12.36 14.02 6.61
CA CYS A 323 13.40 13.29 7.31
C CYS A 323 14.49 12.79 6.33
N ARG A 324 15.36 11.87 6.76
CA ARG A 324 16.56 11.51 6.00
C ARG A 324 16.22 10.67 4.77
N LYS A 325 17.00 10.83 3.69
CA LYS A 325 16.88 10.02 2.47
C LYS A 325 15.47 10.01 1.87
N VAL A 326 14.71 11.10 2.04
CA VAL A 326 13.40 11.22 1.38
C VAL A 326 13.64 11.50 -0.10
N ASP A 327 12.89 10.83 -0.96
CA ASP A 327 12.98 11.00 -2.40
C ASP A 327 11.69 11.64 -2.91
N VAL A 328 11.70 12.96 -3.05
CA VAL A 328 10.60 13.74 -3.60
C VAL A 328 10.79 13.85 -5.10
N ARG A 329 9.89 13.25 -5.89
CA ARG A 329 9.97 13.31 -7.35
C ARG A 329 9.36 14.61 -7.89
N ARG A 330 9.58 14.86 -9.19
CA ARG A 330 9.24 16.13 -9.86
C ARG A 330 7.79 16.56 -9.63
N ARG A 331 7.58 17.86 -9.47
CA ARG A 331 6.26 18.51 -9.32
C ARG A 331 5.40 17.97 -8.18
N ALA A 332 6.01 17.35 -7.17
CA ALA A 332 5.28 17.00 -5.95
C ALA A 332 4.95 18.28 -5.15
N THR A 333 3.81 18.29 -4.49
CA THR A 333 3.38 19.38 -3.59
C THR A 333 3.24 18.83 -2.18
N ILE A 334 3.94 19.44 -1.23
CA ILE A 334 3.92 19.06 0.18
C ILE A 334 3.52 20.29 0.98
N GLU A 335 2.34 20.23 1.59
CA GLU A 335 1.72 21.35 2.30
C GLU A 335 2.10 21.41 3.79
N GLN A 336 1.67 22.48 4.46
CA GLN A 336 2.06 22.84 5.83
C GLN A 336 1.64 21.80 6.87
N GLY A 337 2.45 21.68 7.94
CA GLY A 337 2.19 20.74 9.04
C GLY A 337 2.52 19.29 8.69
N THR A 338 3.03 19.05 7.49
CA THR A 338 3.41 17.72 7.03
C THR A 338 4.73 17.28 7.64
N ALA A 339 4.80 16.02 8.07
CA ALA A 339 6.05 15.36 8.45
C ALA A 339 6.22 14.06 7.65
N VAL A 340 7.33 13.94 6.93
CA VAL A 340 7.66 12.76 6.11
C VAL A 340 8.86 12.04 6.72
N GLY A 341 8.65 10.78 7.12
CA GLY A 341 9.63 9.92 7.78
C GLY A 341 10.75 9.45 6.86
N ASP A 342 11.77 8.85 7.47
CA ASP A 342 13.00 8.43 6.78
C ASP A 342 12.72 7.47 5.60
N GLU A 343 13.51 7.60 4.54
CA GLU A 343 13.48 6.72 3.35
C GLU A 343 12.09 6.62 2.68
N ALA A 344 11.24 7.63 2.85
CA ALA A 344 9.98 7.72 2.14
C ALA A 344 10.19 8.17 0.68
N TYR A 345 9.37 7.62 -0.22
CA TYR A 345 9.35 7.96 -1.65
C TYR A 345 8.06 8.69 -1.97
N LEU A 346 8.15 9.92 -2.48
CA LEU A 346 7.01 10.70 -2.94
C LEU A 346 7.02 10.76 -4.48
N GLY A 347 6.06 10.09 -5.11
CA GLY A 347 5.94 10.02 -6.57
C GLY A 347 5.75 11.37 -7.23
N HIS A 348 5.99 11.45 -8.55
CA HIS A 348 5.87 12.72 -9.26
C HIS A 348 4.41 13.19 -9.27
N ASP A 349 4.19 14.51 -9.23
CA ASP A 349 2.85 15.11 -9.22
C ASP A 349 1.98 14.75 -8.00
N CYS A 350 2.51 14.08 -6.97
CA CYS A 350 1.73 13.78 -5.77
C CYS A 350 1.44 15.04 -4.96
N VAL A 351 0.34 15.04 -4.22
CA VAL A 351 -0.06 16.14 -3.32
C VAL A 351 -0.23 15.59 -1.92
N ILE A 352 0.59 16.07 -0.99
CA ILE A 352 0.46 15.79 0.43
C ILE A 352 -0.23 16.99 1.07
N GLY A 353 -1.43 16.76 1.59
CA GLY A 353 -2.26 17.79 2.23
C GLY A 353 -1.72 18.27 3.56
N ASN A 354 -2.40 19.25 4.16
CA ASN A 354 -1.99 19.81 5.44
C ASN A 354 -2.07 18.80 6.59
N ASP A 355 -1.16 18.93 7.55
CA ASP A 355 -1.12 18.15 8.80
C ASP A 355 -1.03 16.63 8.59
N VAL A 356 -0.46 16.19 7.46
CA VAL A 356 -0.31 14.77 7.11
C VAL A 356 1.02 14.25 7.62
N GLN A 357 1.00 13.10 8.30
CA GLN A 357 2.20 12.39 8.73
C GLN A 357 2.42 11.14 7.89
N ILE A 358 3.56 11.04 7.22
CA ILE A 358 3.98 9.88 6.45
C ILE A 358 5.09 9.19 7.25
N TYR A 359 4.87 7.94 7.68
CA TYR A 359 5.89 7.21 8.45
C TYR A 359 7.08 6.78 7.57
N PRO A 360 8.17 6.23 8.15
CA PRO A 360 9.31 5.78 7.35
C PRO A 360 8.96 4.70 6.33
N TYR A 361 9.77 4.63 5.26
CA TYR A 361 9.71 3.61 4.20
C TYR A 361 8.40 3.60 3.38
N LYS A 362 7.59 4.64 3.48
CA LYS A 362 6.31 4.73 2.76
C LYS A 362 6.52 5.18 1.33
N ARG A 363 5.69 4.66 0.42
CA ARG A 363 5.73 5.02 -0.99
C ARG A 363 4.41 5.64 -1.39
N ILE A 364 4.45 6.92 -1.74
CA ILE A 364 3.32 7.64 -2.31
C ILE A 364 3.39 7.51 -3.82
N GLU A 365 2.30 7.04 -4.42
CA GLU A 365 2.22 6.88 -5.86
C GLU A 365 2.28 8.23 -6.57
N PRO A 366 2.78 8.25 -7.82
CA PRO A 366 2.66 9.44 -8.64
C PRO A 366 1.21 9.91 -8.77
N ALA A 367 1.00 11.22 -8.74
CA ALA A 367 -0.31 11.89 -8.78
C ALA A 367 -1.29 11.54 -7.63
N ALA A 368 -0.84 10.82 -6.58
CA ALA A 368 -1.69 10.54 -5.44
C ALA A 368 -1.93 11.81 -4.61
N ALA A 369 -3.17 12.01 -4.18
CA ALA A 369 -3.54 13.04 -3.22
C ALA A 369 -3.73 12.41 -1.83
N VAL A 370 -2.77 12.63 -0.94
CA VAL A 370 -2.78 12.10 0.42
C VAL A 370 -3.34 13.17 1.36
N ARG A 371 -4.48 12.86 1.99
CA ARG A 371 -5.15 13.76 2.95
C ARG A 371 -5.16 13.23 4.38
N GLU A 372 -4.73 11.99 4.57
CA GLU A 372 -4.70 11.31 5.86
C GLU A 372 -3.31 10.73 6.10
N SER A 373 -2.91 10.66 7.38
CA SER A 373 -1.60 10.18 7.78
C SER A 373 -1.41 8.69 7.47
N ILE A 374 -0.26 8.32 6.90
CA ILE A 374 0.06 6.94 6.52
C ILE A 374 1.00 6.34 7.56
N ILE A 375 0.43 5.59 8.49
CA ILE A 375 1.14 5.03 9.66
C ILE A 375 1.48 3.55 9.43
N TRP A 376 0.48 2.70 9.18
CA TRP A 376 0.66 1.23 9.13
C TRP A 376 0.74 0.66 7.71
N GLU A 377 0.14 1.32 6.73
CA GLU A 377 0.00 0.83 5.35
C GLU A 377 1.22 1.22 4.51
N SER A 378 1.67 0.38 3.57
CA SER A 378 2.78 0.70 2.64
C SER A 378 2.32 1.52 1.42
N ARG A 379 1.00 1.55 1.17
CA ARG A 379 0.25 2.26 0.11
C ARG A 379 -1.19 2.47 0.61
N ALA A 380 -1.81 3.62 0.29
CA ALA A 380 -3.24 3.82 0.50
C ALA A 380 -4.02 3.36 -0.75
N SER A 381 -4.70 2.21 -0.69
CA SER A 381 -5.70 1.81 -1.70
C SER A 381 -7.12 1.91 -1.12
N ARG A 382 -8.09 2.36 -1.93
CA ARG A 382 -9.49 2.59 -1.50
C ARG A 382 -10.30 1.30 -1.30
N SER A 383 -9.85 0.18 -1.87
CA SER A 383 -10.46 -1.16 -1.76
C SER A 383 -9.38 -2.25 -1.82
N LEU A 384 -9.68 -3.43 -1.28
CA LEU A 384 -8.82 -4.62 -1.30
C LEU A 384 -9.14 -5.51 -2.51
N PHE A 385 -10.43 -5.60 -2.90
CA PHE A 385 -10.88 -6.36 -4.05
C PHE A 385 -10.92 -5.46 -5.30
N GLY A 386 -10.33 -5.96 -6.38
CA GLY A 386 -10.43 -5.44 -7.75
C GLY A 386 -11.10 -6.43 -8.69
N ALA A 387 -10.97 -6.21 -10.00
CA ALA A 387 -11.63 -7.05 -11.01
C ALA A 387 -11.15 -8.53 -11.04
N ALA A 388 -9.94 -8.81 -10.52
CA ALA A 388 -9.34 -10.13 -10.46
C ALA A 388 -9.24 -10.68 -9.02
N GLY A 389 -10.08 -10.18 -8.11
CA GLY A 389 -9.95 -10.44 -6.68
C GLY A 389 -8.89 -9.54 -6.05
N VAL A 390 -8.09 -10.08 -5.13
CA VAL A 390 -7.01 -9.32 -4.48
C VAL A 390 -5.73 -9.48 -5.28
N SER A 391 -5.27 -8.41 -5.94
CA SER A 391 -4.14 -8.46 -6.86
C SER A 391 -3.14 -7.34 -6.65
N GLY A 392 -1.91 -7.55 -7.13
CA GLY A 392 -0.84 -6.54 -7.09
C GLY A 392 0.55 -7.16 -7.20
N LEU A 393 1.59 -6.33 -7.11
CA LEU A 393 3.00 -6.76 -7.17
C LEU A 393 3.38 -7.64 -5.98
N ILE A 394 4.04 -8.76 -6.25
CA ILE A 394 4.54 -9.67 -5.22
C ILE A 394 5.57 -8.99 -4.31
N GLY A 395 5.37 -9.08 -2.99
CA GLY A 395 6.29 -8.52 -2.00
C GLY A 395 6.22 -6.99 -1.85
N VAL A 396 5.36 -6.32 -2.63
CA VAL A 396 5.06 -4.89 -2.52
C VAL A 396 3.60 -4.69 -2.14
N ASP A 397 2.68 -5.13 -3.00
CA ASP A 397 1.24 -5.00 -2.81
C ASP A 397 0.66 -6.25 -2.16
N VAL A 398 1.04 -7.43 -2.64
CA VAL A 398 0.58 -8.72 -2.11
C VAL A 398 1.73 -9.39 -1.37
N THR A 399 1.70 -9.30 -0.04
CA THR A 399 2.68 -9.93 0.86
C THR A 399 2.08 -11.15 1.56
N PRO A 400 2.90 -12.04 2.16
CA PRO A 400 2.40 -13.11 3.01
C PRO A 400 1.51 -12.62 4.15
N GLU A 401 1.82 -11.48 4.76
CA GLU A 401 1.04 -10.88 5.85
C GLU A 401 -0.34 -10.41 5.36
N LEU A 402 -0.39 -9.78 4.18
CA LEU A 402 -1.66 -9.40 3.57
C LEU A 402 -2.48 -10.65 3.25
N ALA A 403 -1.88 -11.67 2.61
CA ALA A 403 -2.54 -12.93 2.28
C ALA A 403 -3.08 -13.66 3.52
N LEU A 404 -2.33 -13.66 4.63
CA LEU A 404 -2.76 -14.18 5.92
C LEU A 404 -4.00 -13.44 6.44
N LYS A 405 -3.92 -12.10 6.51
CA LYS A 405 -4.99 -11.26 7.06
C LYS A 405 -6.27 -11.30 6.23
N VAL A 406 -6.17 -11.28 4.89
CA VAL A 406 -7.37 -11.38 4.04
C VAL A 406 -8.00 -12.77 4.14
N ALA A 407 -7.19 -13.83 4.29
CA ALA A 407 -7.69 -15.17 4.54
C ALA A 407 -8.36 -15.28 5.92
N GLN A 408 -7.85 -14.59 6.95
CA GLN A 408 -8.51 -14.49 8.25
C GLN A 408 -9.83 -13.75 8.17
N ALA A 409 -9.87 -12.62 7.46
CA ALA A 409 -11.10 -11.87 7.22
C ALA A 409 -12.15 -12.73 6.52
N TYR A 410 -11.76 -13.42 5.44
CA TYR A 410 -12.63 -14.33 4.70
C TYR A 410 -13.10 -15.51 5.57
N GLY A 411 -12.20 -16.19 6.28
CA GLY A 411 -12.56 -17.29 7.19
C GLY A 411 -13.50 -16.87 8.31
N THR A 412 -13.38 -15.63 8.79
CA THR A 412 -14.29 -15.02 9.79
C THR A 412 -15.70 -14.82 9.23
N THR A 413 -15.85 -14.59 7.93
CA THR A 413 -17.18 -14.46 7.31
C THR A 413 -17.94 -15.79 7.22
N LEU A 414 -17.22 -16.91 7.30
CA LEU A 414 -17.74 -18.27 7.14
C LEU A 414 -18.02 -18.95 8.50
N PRO A 415 -18.94 -19.93 8.56
CA PRO A 415 -19.17 -20.68 9.79
C PRO A 415 -17.91 -21.46 10.23
N ALA A 416 -17.61 -21.47 11.53
CA ALA A 416 -16.51 -22.26 12.09
C ALA A 416 -16.71 -23.77 11.81
N GLY A 417 -15.61 -24.51 11.64
CA GLY A 417 -15.63 -25.94 11.29
C GLY A 417 -16.04 -26.22 9.83
N SER A 418 -16.21 -25.19 9.00
CA SER A 418 -16.50 -25.38 7.57
C SER A 418 -15.26 -25.77 6.78
N HIS A 419 -15.47 -26.36 5.59
CA HIS A 419 -14.40 -26.67 4.65
C HIS A 419 -14.29 -25.61 3.55
N VAL A 420 -13.06 -25.19 3.23
CA VAL A 420 -12.73 -24.29 2.12
C VAL A 420 -11.71 -24.96 1.22
N VAL A 421 -11.94 -24.96 -0.09
CA VAL A 421 -10.95 -25.44 -1.07
C VAL A 421 -9.84 -24.41 -1.20
N VAL A 422 -8.58 -24.83 -1.17
CA VAL A 422 -7.45 -23.94 -1.40
C VAL A 422 -6.55 -24.53 -2.48
N SER A 423 -6.15 -23.72 -3.45
CA SER A 423 -5.33 -24.17 -4.58
C SER A 423 -4.41 -23.05 -5.07
N ARG A 424 -3.48 -23.40 -5.98
CA ARG A 424 -2.62 -22.43 -6.65
C ARG A 424 -2.22 -22.88 -8.05
N ASP A 425 -1.74 -21.94 -8.84
CA ASP A 425 -0.96 -22.22 -10.05
C ASP A 425 0.43 -22.80 -9.72
N ASN A 426 1.31 -22.98 -10.72
CA ASN A 426 2.66 -23.51 -10.54
C ASN A 426 3.71 -22.48 -10.08
N SER A 427 3.38 -21.19 -10.01
CA SER A 427 4.30 -20.10 -9.70
C SER A 427 4.95 -20.23 -8.30
N ARG A 428 6.13 -19.64 -8.15
CA ARG A 428 6.83 -19.60 -6.85
C ARG A 428 6.12 -18.69 -5.86
N ALA A 429 5.62 -17.55 -6.34
CA ALA A 429 4.92 -16.57 -5.52
C ALA A 429 3.62 -17.15 -4.94
N ALA A 430 2.78 -17.78 -5.77
CA ALA A 430 1.55 -18.41 -5.30
C ALA A 430 1.81 -19.54 -4.29
N ARG A 431 2.94 -20.26 -4.43
CA ARG A 431 3.35 -21.30 -3.46
C ARG A 431 3.61 -20.73 -2.07
N MET A 432 4.23 -19.55 -1.98
CA MET A 432 4.43 -18.85 -0.70
C MET A 432 3.10 -18.33 -0.15
N LEU A 433 2.38 -17.54 -0.95
CA LEU A 433 1.14 -16.87 -0.53
C LEU A 433 0.05 -17.86 -0.13
N LYS A 434 -0.10 -18.98 -0.84
CA LYS A 434 -1.07 -20.02 -0.49
C LYS A 434 -0.83 -20.60 0.91
N ARG A 435 0.42 -20.71 1.37
CA ARG A 435 0.70 -21.16 2.75
C ARG A 435 0.20 -20.15 3.78
N ALA A 436 0.37 -18.86 3.50
CA ALA A 436 -0.19 -17.81 4.35
C ALA A 436 -1.73 -17.85 4.35
N VAL A 437 -2.36 -18.06 3.19
CA VAL A 437 -3.82 -18.25 3.09
C VAL A 437 -4.30 -19.42 3.94
N VAL A 438 -3.66 -20.59 3.83
CA VAL A 438 -4.01 -21.78 4.62
C VAL A 438 -3.84 -21.52 6.12
N ALA A 439 -2.73 -20.89 6.52
CA ALA A 439 -2.50 -20.53 7.93
C ALA A 439 -3.58 -19.57 8.45
N GLY A 440 -3.97 -18.59 7.63
CA GLY A 440 -5.00 -17.60 7.97
C GLY A 440 -6.35 -18.26 8.18
N LEU A 441 -6.79 -19.09 7.22
CA LEU A 441 -8.05 -19.85 7.32
C LEU A 441 -8.06 -20.77 8.56
N ASN A 442 -7.03 -21.59 8.75
CA ASN A 442 -6.95 -22.51 9.89
C ASN A 442 -6.98 -21.77 11.24
N SER A 443 -6.35 -20.59 11.34
CA SER A 443 -6.36 -19.77 12.57
C SER A 443 -7.75 -19.23 12.93
N THR A 444 -8.68 -19.25 11.98
CA THR A 444 -10.09 -18.90 12.20
C THR A 444 -10.99 -20.14 12.36
N GLY A 445 -10.42 -21.35 12.44
CA GLY A 445 -11.18 -22.59 12.60
C GLY A 445 -11.87 -23.08 11.33
N ILE A 446 -11.30 -22.75 10.16
CA ILE A 446 -11.75 -23.28 8.87
C ILE A 446 -10.82 -24.41 8.42
N HIS A 447 -11.38 -25.55 8.01
CA HIS A 447 -10.59 -26.66 7.46
C HIS A 447 -10.25 -26.40 5.98
N CYS A 448 -8.97 -26.46 5.64
CA CYS A 448 -8.49 -26.26 4.27
C CYS A 448 -8.42 -27.58 3.51
N ARG A 449 -9.16 -27.71 2.40
CA ARG A 449 -8.97 -28.78 1.40
C ARG A 449 -7.97 -28.30 0.34
N ASP A 450 -6.71 -28.62 0.55
CA ASP A 450 -5.57 -28.13 -0.23
C ASP A 450 -5.33 -29.01 -1.47
N LEU A 451 -5.66 -28.49 -2.65
CA LEU A 451 -5.45 -29.17 -3.94
C LEU A 451 -4.01 -29.10 -4.44
N ARG A 452 -3.13 -28.37 -3.73
CA ARG A 452 -1.76 -28.08 -4.16
C ARG A 452 -1.76 -27.31 -5.47
N VAL A 453 -1.35 -27.94 -6.58
CA VAL A 453 -1.30 -27.32 -7.91
C VAL A 453 -2.55 -27.72 -8.67
N ALA A 454 -3.35 -26.75 -9.09
CA ALA A 454 -4.57 -26.99 -9.86
C ALA A 454 -4.91 -25.73 -10.67
N SER A 455 -5.75 -25.84 -11.70
CA SER A 455 -6.35 -24.66 -12.33
C SER A 455 -7.44 -24.05 -11.45
N PRO A 456 -7.78 -22.76 -11.64
CA PRO A 456 -8.95 -22.15 -11.02
C PRO A 456 -10.21 -23.00 -11.29
N ALA A 457 -10.40 -23.49 -12.53
CA ALA A 457 -11.54 -24.32 -12.89
C ALA A 457 -11.65 -25.62 -12.06
N VAL A 458 -10.54 -26.33 -11.83
CA VAL A 458 -10.52 -27.51 -10.95
C VAL A 458 -10.88 -27.14 -9.51
N ALA A 459 -10.39 -25.98 -9.03
CA ALA A 459 -10.69 -25.50 -7.68
C ALA A 459 -12.17 -25.13 -7.52
N ARG A 460 -12.74 -24.43 -8.51
CA ARG A 460 -14.16 -24.05 -8.57
C ARG A 460 -15.06 -25.29 -8.66
N PHE A 461 -14.75 -26.22 -9.55
CA PHE A 461 -15.44 -27.51 -9.68
C PHE A 461 -15.43 -28.28 -8.35
N THR A 462 -14.24 -28.42 -7.74
CA THR A 462 -14.11 -29.11 -6.45
C THR A 462 -14.86 -28.39 -5.33
N THR A 463 -14.92 -27.06 -5.36
CA THR A 463 -15.68 -26.28 -4.37
C THR A 463 -17.17 -26.59 -4.46
N ARG A 464 -17.72 -26.57 -5.68
CA ARG A 464 -19.14 -26.83 -5.95
C ARG A 464 -19.55 -28.28 -5.66
N ASP A 465 -18.73 -29.25 -6.07
CA ASP A 465 -19.08 -30.68 -6.02
C ASP A 465 -18.74 -31.36 -4.68
N THR A 466 -18.24 -30.59 -3.72
CA THR A 466 -17.95 -31.08 -2.37
C THR A 466 -18.74 -30.29 -1.33
N ARG A 467 -18.65 -30.70 -0.05
CA ARG A 467 -19.29 -29.99 1.08
C ARG A 467 -18.54 -28.71 1.49
N CYS A 468 -17.79 -28.11 0.59
CA CYS A 468 -17.06 -26.87 0.86
C CYS A 468 -18.01 -25.67 0.76
N VAL A 469 -17.78 -24.67 1.61
CA VAL A 469 -18.61 -23.45 1.66
C VAL A 469 -18.03 -22.30 0.85
N GLY A 470 -16.87 -22.52 0.24
CA GLY A 470 -16.14 -21.56 -0.57
C GLY A 470 -14.76 -22.07 -0.97
N GLY A 471 -14.03 -21.24 -1.71
CA GLY A 471 -12.71 -21.59 -2.24
C GLY A 471 -11.77 -20.39 -2.34
N VAL A 472 -10.46 -20.68 -2.38
CA VAL A 472 -9.41 -19.68 -2.64
C VAL A 472 -8.42 -20.26 -3.66
N HIS A 473 -8.12 -19.47 -4.69
CA HIS A 473 -7.09 -19.79 -5.67
C HIS A 473 -6.04 -18.69 -5.69
N VAL A 474 -4.77 -19.07 -5.72
CA VAL A 474 -3.64 -18.12 -5.81
C VAL A 474 -2.87 -18.35 -7.09
N CYS A 475 -2.70 -17.31 -7.90
CA CYS A 475 -1.97 -17.41 -9.18
C CYS A 475 -1.11 -16.19 -9.45
N ALA A 476 -0.21 -16.30 -10.42
CA ALA A 476 0.44 -15.15 -11.03
C ALA A 476 -0.58 -14.33 -11.83
N SER A 477 -0.34 -13.03 -11.93
CA SER A 477 -1.13 -12.13 -12.76
C SER A 477 -0.87 -12.41 -14.24
N THR A 478 -1.91 -12.35 -15.06
CA THR A 478 -1.77 -12.39 -16.52
C THR A 478 -1.43 -11.03 -17.14
N HIS A 479 -1.40 -9.97 -16.33
CA HIS A 479 -1.22 -8.58 -16.78
C HIS A 479 0.17 -8.03 -16.44
N ASP A 480 0.81 -8.58 -15.41
CA ASP A 480 2.11 -8.13 -14.92
C ASP A 480 2.98 -9.33 -14.52
N ILE A 481 4.23 -9.38 -15.01
CA ILE A 481 5.21 -10.42 -14.71
C ILE A 481 5.55 -10.54 -13.22
N GLN A 482 5.46 -9.44 -12.47
CA GLN A 482 5.65 -9.41 -11.02
C GLN A 482 4.31 -9.42 -10.26
N GLY A 483 3.19 -9.46 -10.96
CA GLY A 483 1.86 -9.47 -10.36
C GLY A 483 1.43 -10.84 -9.87
N VAL A 484 0.59 -10.85 -8.84
CA VAL A 484 -0.10 -12.02 -8.30
C VAL A 484 -1.56 -11.70 -8.01
N GLU A 485 -2.39 -12.74 -7.97
CA GLU A 485 -3.82 -12.66 -7.73
C GLU A 485 -4.25 -13.70 -6.69
N ILE A 486 -5.12 -13.30 -5.76
CA ILE A 486 -5.82 -14.17 -4.81
C ILE A 486 -7.31 -14.06 -5.11
N GLN A 487 -7.84 -15.11 -5.72
CA GLN A 487 -9.23 -15.22 -6.11
C GLN A 487 -10.03 -15.96 -5.02
N PHE A 488 -11.19 -15.42 -4.67
CA PHE A 488 -12.08 -16.00 -3.66
C PHE A 488 -13.40 -16.43 -4.30
N PHE A 489 -13.87 -17.61 -3.91
CA PHE A 489 -15.06 -18.23 -4.47
C PHE A 489 -16.14 -18.47 -3.41
N ASP A 490 -17.39 -18.44 -3.83
CA ASP A 490 -18.51 -18.92 -3.03
C ASP A 490 -18.67 -20.44 -3.10
N LYS A 491 -19.67 -20.98 -2.39
CA LYS A 491 -19.98 -22.42 -2.37
C LYS A 491 -20.36 -23.02 -3.73
N HIS A 492 -20.69 -22.20 -4.73
CA HIS A 492 -21.04 -22.65 -6.07
C HIS A 492 -19.83 -22.63 -7.02
N GLY A 493 -18.64 -22.23 -6.55
CA GLY A 493 -17.44 -22.08 -7.36
C GLY A 493 -17.42 -20.79 -8.19
N MET A 494 -18.37 -19.88 -7.96
CA MET A 494 -18.40 -18.56 -8.59
C MET A 494 -17.57 -17.57 -7.76
N ASP A 495 -17.08 -16.48 -8.36
CA ASP A 495 -16.38 -15.43 -7.61
C ASP A 495 -17.25 -14.85 -6.49
N LEU A 496 -16.65 -14.27 -5.46
CA LEU A 496 -17.43 -13.62 -4.41
C LEU A 496 -18.29 -12.49 -4.98
N ALA A 497 -19.54 -12.43 -4.50
CA ALA A 497 -20.41 -11.30 -4.83
C ALA A 497 -19.90 -10.01 -4.14
N PRO A 498 -20.12 -8.82 -4.72
CA PRO A 498 -19.63 -7.55 -4.16
C PRO A 498 -20.03 -7.29 -2.71
N ALA A 499 -21.21 -7.77 -2.28
CA ALA A 499 -21.64 -7.66 -0.89
C ALA A 499 -20.81 -8.53 0.07
N ALA A 500 -20.35 -9.71 -0.40
CA ALA A 500 -19.48 -10.58 0.36
C ALA A 500 -18.04 -10.03 0.39
N GLU A 501 -17.52 -9.50 -0.72
CA GLU A 501 -16.22 -8.81 -0.79
C GLU A 501 -16.16 -7.67 0.23
N LYS A 502 -17.15 -6.75 0.22
CA LYS A 502 -17.24 -5.65 1.19
C LYS A 502 -17.27 -6.12 2.64
N LYS A 503 -17.87 -7.29 2.91
CA LYS A 503 -17.89 -7.88 4.25
C LYS A 503 -16.49 -8.33 4.67
N VAL A 504 -15.73 -8.94 3.75
CA VAL A 504 -14.33 -9.31 3.96
C VAL A 504 -13.46 -8.07 4.15
N GLU A 505 -13.58 -7.06 3.28
CA GLU A 505 -12.85 -5.79 3.37
C GLU A 505 -13.06 -5.11 4.72
N ARG A 506 -14.32 -5.01 5.16
CA ARG A 506 -14.66 -4.38 6.43
C ARG A 506 -13.96 -5.09 7.61
N LEU A 507 -13.91 -6.42 7.61
CA LEU A 507 -13.21 -7.18 8.67
C LEU A 507 -11.69 -7.02 8.57
N TYR A 508 -11.16 -7.00 7.34
CA TYR A 508 -9.74 -6.76 7.06
C TYR A 508 -9.27 -5.40 7.59
N PHE A 509 -9.92 -4.31 7.17
CA PHE A 509 -9.54 -2.94 7.56
C PHE A 509 -9.76 -2.66 9.05
N ARG A 510 -10.73 -3.33 9.69
CA ARG A 510 -10.94 -3.21 11.15
C ARG A 510 -10.03 -4.12 11.99
N GLY A 511 -9.32 -5.07 11.36
CA GLY A 511 -8.55 -6.09 12.09
C GLY A 511 -9.40 -7.03 12.94
N GLU A 512 -10.69 -7.17 12.61
CA GLU A 512 -11.67 -7.98 13.35
C GLU A 512 -11.67 -9.42 12.83
N PHE A 513 -10.76 -10.25 13.35
CA PHE A 513 -10.65 -11.66 12.95
C PHE A 513 -11.13 -12.61 14.04
N ARG A 514 -11.90 -13.65 13.66
CA ARG A 514 -12.19 -14.77 14.55
C ARG A 514 -10.88 -15.49 14.88
N ARG A 515 -10.62 -15.71 16.16
CA ARG A 515 -9.49 -16.53 16.63
C ARG A 515 -10.03 -17.85 17.13
N ALA A 516 -9.55 -18.95 16.55
CA ALA A 516 -9.88 -20.29 17.02
C ALA A 516 -9.09 -20.63 18.29
N PHE A 517 -9.74 -21.30 19.24
CA PHE A 517 -9.04 -21.96 20.35
C PHE A 517 -8.29 -23.21 19.86
N LEU A 518 -7.43 -23.79 20.70
CA LEU A 518 -6.52 -24.89 20.32
C LEU A 518 -7.26 -26.09 19.68
N ASP A 519 -8.42 -26.44 20.21
CA ASP A 519 -9.28 -27.53 19.77
C ASP A 519 -10.16 -27.18 18.55
N GLU A 520 -10.21 -25.91 18.18
CA GLU A 520 -10.99 -25.38 17.05
C GLU A 520 -10.11 -25.04 15.83
N VAL A 521 -8.78 -25.14 15.94
CA VAL A 521 -7.87 -24.84 14.82
C VAL A 521 -8.19 -25.75 13.63
N GLY A 522 -8.34 -25.13 12.45
CA GLY A 522 -8.68 -25.84 11.22
C GLY A 522 -7.60 -26.84 10.79
N GLU A 523 -8.04 -27.92 10.15
CA GLU A 523 -7.15 -28.96 9.61
C GLU A 523 -6.79 -28.71 8.15
N ILE A 524 -5.65 -29.26 7.72
CA ILE A 524 -5.25 -29.30 6.30
C ILE A 524 -5.49 -30.70 5.76
N ILE A 525 -6.37 -30.81 4.75
CA ILE A 525 -6.75 -32.05 4.09
C ILE A 525 -6.27 -32.00 2.65
N TYR A 526 -5.63 -33.06 2.16
CA TYR A 526 -5.16 -33.16 0.78
C TYR A 526 -6.01 -34.15 -0.02
N PRO A 527 -7.00 -33.70 -0.82
CA PRO A 527 -7.86 -34.59 -1.58
C PRO A 527 -7.06 -35.32 -2.68
N PRO A 528 -7.01 -36.67 -2.70
CA PRO A 528 -6.11 -37.40 -3.60
C PRO A 528 -6.59 -37.46 -5.06
N ARG A 529 -7.90 -37.38 -5.32
CA ARG A 529 -8.52 -37.65 -6.64
C ARG A 529 -9.27 -36.45 -7.23
N ALA A 530 -8.96 -35.23 -6.81
CA ALA A 530 -9.67 -34.03 -7.27
C ALA A 530 -9.61 -33.86 -8.80
N LEU A 531 -8.43 -34.08 -9.41
CA LEU A 531 -8.24 -34.01 -10.86
C LEU A 531 -9.04 -35.09 -11.61
N GLU A 532 -9.09 -36.31 -11.08
CA GLU A 532 -9.84 -37.41 -11.68
C GLU A 532 -11.36 -37.17 -11.64
N TYR A 533 -11.87 -36.58 -10.55
CA TYR A 533 -13.28 -36.20 -10.44
C TYR A 533 -13.64 -35.09 -11.41
N TYR A 534 -12.79 -34.07 -11.51
CA TYR A 534 -12.94 -33.02 -12.53
C TYR A 534 -12.95 -33.62 -13.94
N GLY A 535 -11.98 -34.46 -14.29
CA GLY A 535 -11.90 -35.06 -15.62
C GLY A 535 -13.07 -35.99 -15.94
N THR A 536 -13.61 -36.68 -14.94
CA THR A 536 -14.84 -37.48 -15.10
C THR A 536 -16.05 -36.60 -15.36
N GLY A 537 -16.29 -35.58 -14.52
CA GLY A 537 -17.43 -34.67 -14.71
C GLY A 537 -17.35 -33.91 -16.04
N LEU A 538 -16.15 -33.55 -16.46
CA LEU A 538 -15.89 -32.89 -17.75
C LEU A 538 -16.26 -33.79 -18.93
N ARG A 539 -15.82 -35.06 -18.89
CA ARG A 539 -16.18 -36.06 -19.90
C ARG A 539 -17.68 -36.30 -19.94
N ASP A 540 -18.33 -36.43 -18.79
CA ASP A 540 -19.76 -36.69 -18.70
C ASP A 540 -20.55 -35.51 -19.29
N ALA A 541 -20.18 -34.27 -18.96
CA ALA A 541 -20.79 -33.06 -19.53
C ALA A 541 -20.62 -32.96 -21.07
N LEU A 542 -19.49 -33.40 -21.62
CA LEU A 542 -19.33 -33.43 -23.08
C LEU A 542 -20.07 -34.57 -23.76
N HIS A 543 -20.19 -35.72 -23.11
CA HIS A 543 -21.00 -36.81 -23.64
C HIS A 543 -22.47 -36.41 -23.72
N GLU A 544 -23.00 -35.71 -22.72
CA GLU A 544 -24.36 -35.17 -22.74
C GLU A 544 -24.58 -34.17 -23.89
N ARG A 545 -23.53 -33.48 -24.34
CA ARG A 545 -23.56 -32.59 -25.51
C ARG A 545 -23.49 -33.30 -26.86
N GLY A 546 -23.43 -34.62 -26.88
CA GLY A 546 -23.51 -35.39 -28.12
C GLY A 546 -22.23 -35.41 -28.97
N CYS A 547 -21.05 -35.24 -28.37
CA CYS A 547 -19.77 -35.46 -29.06
C CYS A 547 -19.78 -36.81 -29.81
N ARG A 548 -19.63 -36.81 -31.15
CA ARG A 548 -19.75 -38.03 -31.97
C ARG A 548 -18.40 -38.73 -32.13
N ASP A 549 -18.35 -39.64 -33.09
CA ASP A 549 -17.26 -40.59 -33.25
C ASP A 549 -15.98 -40.03 -33.94
N ARG A 550 -15.98 -38.77 -34.39
CA ARG A 550 -14.88 -38.16 -35.17
C ARG A 550 -13.66 -37.88 -34.28
N TRP A 551 -12.48 -38.26 -34.77
CA TRP A 551 -11.22 -37.82 -34.18
C TRP A 551 -10.85 -36.45 -34.74
N MET A 552 -10.60 -35.48 -33.87
CA MET A 552 -10.09 -34.16 -34.25
C MET A 552 -8.62 -34.05 -33.84
N ARG A 553 -7.77 -33.62 -34.76
CA ARG A 553 -6.38 -33.29 -34.49
C ARG A 553 -6.29 -31.83 -34.05
N VAL A 554 -5.76 -31.61 -32.86
CA VAL A 554 -5.65 -30.27 -32.27
C VAL A 554 -4.19 -30.02 -31.91
N VAL A 555 -3.63 -28.93 -32.43
CA VAL A 555 -2.38 -28.39 -31.88
C VAL A 555 -2.77 -27.54 -30.68
N ALA A 556 -2.14 -27.74 -29.54
CA ALA A 556 -2.46 -27.03 -28.31
C ALA A 556 -1.21 -26.49 -27.64
N ASP A 557 -1.10 -25.16 -27.53
CA ASP A 557 -0.06 -24.51 -26.73
C ASP A 557 -0.56 -24.30 -25.30
N MET A 558 0.05 -25.04 -24.37
CA MET A 558 -0.30 -24.97 -22.94
C MET A 558 0.41 -23.84 -22.20
N GLY A 559 1.33 -23.11 -22.86
CA GLY A 559 2.03 -21.96 -22.29
C GLY A 559 2.87 -22.26 -21.04
N GLY A 560 3.19 -23.54 -20.75
CA GLY A 560 3.79 -23.93 -19.48
C GLY A 560 2.88 -23.76 -18.25
N GLY A 561 1.57 -23.59 -18.47
CA GLY A 561 0.56 -23.40 -17.43
C GLY A 561 0.00 -24.69 -16.84
N VAL A 562 -0.98 -24.54 -15.93
CA VAL A 562 -1.59 -25.67 -15.19
C VAL A 562 -2.51 -26.55 -16.02
N THR A 563 -2.93 -26.09 -17.20
CA THR A 563 -3.72 -26.87 -18.17
C THR A 563 -3.03 -28.16 -18.59
N SER A 564 -1.69 -28.15 -18.65
CA SER A 564 -0.86 -29.31 -18.97
C SER A 564 -1.04 -30.50 -18.01
N LEU A 565 -1.54 -30.25 -16.79
CA LEU A 565 -1.82 -31.29 -15.80
C LEU A 565 -3.13 -32.04 -16.09
N ILE A 566 -4.05 -31.45 -16.84
CA ILE A 566 -5.41 -31.95 -17.07
C ILE A 566 -5.60 -32.40 -18.51
N LEU A 567 -5.32 -31.53 -19.48
CA LEU A 567 -5.76 -31.71 -20.87
C LEU A 567 -5.24 -33.03 -21.49
N PRO A 568 -3.95 -33.42 -21.34
CA PRO A 568 -3.48 -34.70 -21.85
C PRO A 568 -4.21 -35.92 -21.25
N GLN A 569 -4.71 -35.82 -20.01
CA GLN A 569 -5.42 -36.91 -19.33
C GLN A 569 -6.84 -37.09 -19.86
N VAL A 570 -7.50 -36.00 -20.25
CA VAL A 570 -8.90 -35.99 -20.71
C VAL A 570 -9.05 -36.03 -22.24
N ALA A 571 -8.02 -35.61 -22.98
CA ALA A 571 -8.05 -35.49 -24.44
C ALA A 571 -8.47 -36.78 -25.17
N SER A 572 -7.98 -37.93 -24.72
CA SER A 572 -8.34 -39.22 -25.32
C SER A 572 -9.80 -39.63 -25.04
N GLY A 573 -10.37 -39.17 -23.93
CA GLY A 573 -11.73 -39.52 -23.49
C GLY A 573 -12.82 -38.98 -24.40
N TRP A 574 -12.53 -37.92 -25.15
CA TRP A 574 -13.45 -37.28 -26.09
C TRP A 574 -12.85 -37.15 -27.51
N ARG A 575 -11.96 -38.10 -27.88
CA ARG A 575 -11.41 -38.29 -29.24
C ARG A 575 -10.59 -37.14 -29.83
N LEU A 576 -9.82 -36.46 -28.99
CA LEU A 576 -8.82 -35.50 -29.48
C LEU A 576 -7.46 -36.17 -29.69
N ASN A 577 -6.91 -36.01 -30.89
CA ASN A 577 -5.51 -36.29 -31.20
C ASN A 577 -4.69 -35.02 -30.92
N LEU A 578 -4.14 -34.94 -29.71
CA LEU A 578 -3.49 -33.75 -29.18
C LEU A 578 -2.01 -33.69 -29.59
N VAL A 579 -1.63 -32.63 -30.30
CA VAL A 579 -0.23 -32.22 -30.48
C VAL A 579 0.05 -31.12 -29.47
N ALA A 580 0.74 -31.46 -28.38
CA ALA A 580 0.95 -30.54 -27.26
C ALA A 580 2.26 -29.75 -27.41
N LEU A 581 2.16 -28.42 -27.40
CA LEU A 581 3.28 -27.48 -27.32
C LEU A 581 3.39 -26.94 -25.89
N ASN A 582 4.62 -26.66 -25.46
CA ASN A 582 4.96 -26.26 -24.09
C ASN A 582 4.24 -27.09 -22.98
N PRO A 583 4.25 -28.44 -23.03
CA PRO A 583 3.37 -29.30 -22.22
C PRO A 583 3.84 -29.51 -20.78
N ILE A 584 4.88 -28.81 -20.34
CA ILE A 584 5.47 -28.99 -19.01
C ILE A 584 5.20 -27.74 -18.19
N PRO A 585 4.59 -27.85 -16.99
CA PRO A 585 4.42 -26.71 -16.11
C PRO A 585 5.78 -26.05 -15.80
N ASP A 586 5.91 -24.77 -16.12
CA ASP A 586 7.10 -23.98 -15.83
C ASP A 586 6.73 -22.76 -14.98
N ALA A 587 7.33 -22.69 -13.78
CA ALA A 587 7.05 -21.63 -12.82
C ALA A 587 7.62 -20.26 -13.23
N GLU A 588 8.51 -20.20 -14.22
CA GLU A 588 9.07 -18.96 -14.77
C GLU A 588 8.31 -18.46 -16.01
N ARG A 589 7.38 -19.26 -16.56
CA ARG A 589 6.60 -18.92 -17.78
C ARG A 589 5.13 -18.62 -17.48
N THR A 590 4.82 -18.20 -16.26
CA THR A 590 3.44 -17.85 -15.87
C THR A 590 2.95 -16.52 -16.44
N PHE A 591 3.85 -15.73 -17.03
CA PHE A 591 3.58 -14.52 -17.81
C PHE A 591 4.29 -14.63 -19.16
N VAL A 592 3.64 -14.15 -20.22
CA VAL A 592 4.18 -14.14 -21.59
C VAL A 592 4.07 -12.71 -22.12
N SER A 593 5.19 -12.11 -22.53
CA SER A 593 5.19 -10.76 -23.10
C SER A 593 4.43 -10.72 -24.43
N ASP A 594 3.96 -9.54 -24.85
CA ASP A 594 3.27 -9.38 -26.15
C ASP A 594 4.12 -9.85 -27.34
N LEU A 595 5.45 -9.68 -27.26
CA LEU A 595 6.37 -10.15 -28.28
C LEU A 595 6.41 -11.68 -28.33
N GLU A 596 6.65 -12.34 -27.20
CA GLU A 596 6.65 -13.81 -27.11
C GLU A 596 5.29 -14.40 -27.49
N ARG A 597 4.19 -13.71 -27.17
CA ARG A 597 2.84 -14.09 -27.57
C ARG A 597 2.69 -14.07 -29.08
N ARG A 598 3.17 -13.01 -29.76
CA ARG A 598 3.16 -12.93 -31.23
C ARG A 598 4.01 -14.04 -31.85
N GLU A 599 5.22 -14.26 -31.34
CA GLU A 599 6.10 -15.33 -31.81
C GLU A 599 5.46 -16.71 -31.64
N SER A 600 4.78 -16.94 -30.52
CA SER A 600 4.05 -18.18 -30.24
C SER A 600 2.85 -18.36 -31.18
N ILE A 601 2.11 -17.28 -31.48
CA ILE A 601 1.03 -17.28 -32.47
C ILE A 601 1.58 -17.62 -33.85
N GLU A 602 2.66 -16.98 -34.30
CA GLU A 602 3.28 -17.24 -35.61
C GLU A 602 3.83 -18.67 -35.73
N ALA A 603 4.37 -19.23 -34.64
CA ALA A 603 4.74 -20.64 -34.57
C ALA A 603 3.50 -21.53 -34.69
N MET A 604 2.45 -21.23 -33.94
CA MET A 604 1.22 -22.00 -33.92
C MET A 604 0.50 -22.01 -35.28
N GLN A 605 0.47 -20.88 -35.99
CA GLN A 605 -0.09 -20.82 -37.35
C GLN A 605 0.63 -21.77 -38.32
N ARG A 606 1.96 -21.92 -38.18
CA ARG A 606 2.74 -22.88 -38.97
C ARG A 606 2.49 -24.31 -38.51
N ASP A 607 2.44 -24.55 -37.21
CA ASP A 607 2.26 -25.90 -36.66
C ASP A 607 0.90 -26.49 -37.02
N VAL A 608 -0.17 -25.68 -37.05
CA VAL A 608 -1.50 -26.12 -37.49
C VAL A 608 -1.45 -26.67 -38.92
N ASP A 609 -0.73 -26.01 -39.83
CA ASP A 609 -0.53 -26.47 -41.21
C ASP A 609 0.36 -27.72 -41.28
N VAL A 610 1.53 -27.69 -40.61
CA VAL A 610 2.51 -28.79 -40.57
C VAL A 610 1.90 -30.09 -40.07
N PHE A 611 1.07 -30.02 -39.03
CA PHE A 611 0.39 -31.19 -38.48
C PHE A 611 -0.95 -31.50 -39.16
N SER A 612 -1.39 -30.66 -40.12
CA SER A 612 -2.71 -30.74 -40.77
C SER A 612 -3.80 -30.88 -39.72
N ALA A 613 -3.80 -29.97 -38.74
CA ALA A 613 -4.71 -30.00 -37.61
C ALA A 613 -6.07 -29.37 -37.96
N ASP A 614 -7.13 -29.88 -37.35
CA ASP A 614 -8.49 -29.35 -37.50
C ASP A 614 -8.66 -28.00 -36.77
N MET A 615 -7.78 -27.67 -35.82
CA MET A 615 -7.67 -26.35 -35.19
C MET A 615 -6.38 -26.24 -34.37
N GLY A 616 -5.98 -25.00 -34.08
CA GLY A 616 -5.00 -24.65 -33.06
C GLY A 616 -5.66 -23.95 -31.88
N VAL A 617 -5.22 -24.26 -30.66
CA VAL A 617 -5.69 -23.59 -29.44
C VAL A 617 -4.49 -23.18 -28.58
N MET A 618 -4.48 -21.93 -28.13
CA MET A 618 -3.51 -21.45 -27.14
C MET A 618 -4.23 -21.15 -25.83
N PHE A 619 -3.71 -21.68 -24.73
CA PHE A 619 -4.23 -21.50 -23.39
C PHE A 619 -3.49 -20.36 -22.69
N ASP A 620 -4.21 -19.61 -21.85
CA ASP A 620 -3.53 -18.77 -20.87
C ASP A 620 -2.93 -19.61 -19.73
N ALA A 621 -2.03 -19.01 -18.95
CA ALA A 621 -1.29 -19.73 -17.90
C ALA A 621 -2.22 -20.33 -16.82
N GLY A 622 -3.36 -19.67 -16.55
CA GLY A 622 -4.39 -20.12 -15.62
C GLY A 622 -5.31 -21.22 -16.15
N GLY A 623 -5.48 -21.33 -17.48
CA GLY A 623 -6.41 -22.27 -18.10
C GLY A 623 -7.87 -21.81 -18.03
N GLU A 624 -8.12 -20.52 -18.00
CA GLU A 624 -9.47 -19.92 -18.03
C GLU A 624 -9.83 -19.32 -19.39
N ARG A 625 -8.83 -19.03 -20.24
CA ARG A 625 -9.02 -18.38 -21.55
C ARG A 625 -8.35 -19.15 -22.68
N VAL A 626 -8.94 -19.05 -23.88
CA VAL A 626 -8.39 -19.63 -25.11
C VAL A 626 -8.24 -18.59 -26.23
N THR A 627 -7.19 -18.74 -27.03
CA THR A 627 -7.07 -18.12 -28.36
C THR A 627 -7.20 -19.22 -29.41
N LEU A 628 -8.03 -18.99 -30.43
CA LEU A 628 -8.38 -20.00 -31.43
C LEU A 628 -7.72 -19.70 -32.78
N ILE A 629 -7.23 -20.75 -33.43
CA ILE A 629 -6.62 -20.71 -34.75
C ILE A 629 -7.33 -21.74 -35.62
N THR A 630 -7.78 -21.30 -36.79
CA THR A 630 -8.48 -22.12 -37.78
C THR A 630 -7.52 -23.10 -38.49
N PRO A 631 -8.03 -24.15 -39.16
CA PRO A 631 -7.23 -25.03 -40.01
C PRO A 631 -6.34 -24.31 -41.03
N LYS A 632 -6.80 -23.20 -41.63
CA LYS A 632 -6.00 -22.39 -42.57
C LYS A 632 -4.97 -21.48 -41.89
N GLY A 633 -4.79 -21.57 -40.58
CA GLY A 633 -3.86 -20.76 -39.81
C GLY A 633 -4.35 -19.32 -39.55
N ARG A 634 -5.63 -19.01 -39.78
CA ARG A 634 -6.21 -17.70 -39.39
C ARG A 634 -6.43 -17.69 -37.87
N VAL A 635 -5.81 -16.73 -37.19
CA VAL A 635 -6.05 -16.45 -35.77
C VAL A 635 -7.38 -15.71 -35.66
N LEU A 636 -8.29 -16.20 -34.84
CA LEU A 636 -9.54 -15.50 -34.58
C LEU A 636 -9.31 -14.43 -33.51
N ASP A 637 -9.67 -13.18 -33.82
CA ASP A 637 -9.76 -12.13 -32.82
C ASP A 637 -10.88 -12.43 -31.81
N GLY A 638 -10.91 -11.67 -30.71
CA GLY A 638 -11.84 -11.92 -29.59
C GLY A 638 -13.32 -11.85 -29.96
N ASP A 639 -13.72 -10.94 -30.87
CA ASP A 639 -15.09 -10.81 -31.32
C ASP A 639 -15.48 -11.95 -32.24
N THR A 640 -14.64 -12.23 -33.23
CA THR A 640 -14.83 -13.32 -34.19
C THR A 640 -14.91 -14.67 -33.47
N ALA A 641 -14.04 -14.92 -32.49
CA ALA A 641 -14.08 -16.14 -31.68
C ALA A 641 -15.38 -16.24 -30.87
N LEU A 642 -15.80 -15.16 -30.20
CA LEU A 642 -17.08 -15.13 -29.47
C LEU A 642 -18.27 -15.42 -30.39
N HIS A 643 -18.34 -14.76 -31.55
CA HIS A 643 -19.40 -14.95 -32.53
C HIS A 643 -19.43 -16.39 -33.07
N ALA A 644 -18.27 -16.97 -33.36
CA ALA A 644 -18.16 -18.35 -33.82
C ALA A 644 -18.72 -19.33 -32.77
N LEU A 645 -18.39 -19.16 -31.49
CA LEU A 645 -18.95 -20.01 -30.43
C LEU A 645 -20.45 -19.78 -30.21
N VAL A 646 -20.94 -18.55 -30.31
CA VAL A 646 -22.38 -18.26 -30.21
C VAL A 646 -23.14 -18.93 -31.37
N ASP A 647 -22.65 -18.81 -32.61
CA ASP A 647 -23.26 -19.44 -33.78
C ASP A 647 -23.29 -20.96 -33.66
N LEU A 648 -22.15 -21.56 -33.30
CA LEU A 648 -22.05 -23.00 -33.08
C LEU A 648 -22.98 -23.47 -31.96
N TRP A 649 -23.03 -22.74 -30.84
CA TRP A 649 -23.94 -23.03 -29.74
C TRP A 649 -25.41 -23.01 -30.19
N CYS A 650 -25.82 -21.94 -30.88
CA CYS A 650 -27.18 -21.76 -31.38
C CYS A 650 -27.60 -22.88 -32.36
N ARG A 651 -26.67 -23.40 -33.15
CA ARG A 651 -26.89 -24.51 -34.09
C ARG A 651 -26.99 -25.88 -33.42
N THR A 652 -26.32 -26.06 -32.29
CA THR A 652 -26.07 -27.40 -31.72
C THR A 652 -26.81 -27.68 -30.41
N ASP A 653 -27.21 -26.64 -29.65
CA ASP A 653 -28.06 -26.84 -28.47
C ASP A 653 -29.47 -27.25 -28.89
N ASP A 654 -29.93 -28.40 -28.43
CA ASP A 654 -31.26 -28.96 -28.72
C ASP A 654 -32.34 -28.52 -27.72
N ARG A 655 -31.96 -27.89 -26.61
CA ARG A 655 -32.84 -27.51 -25.49
C ARG A 655 -33.54 -26.16 -25.66
N GLY A 656 -33.13 -25.35 -26.62
CA GLY A 656 -33.70 -24.01 -26.80
C GLY A 656 -33.09 -22.95 -25.87
N LEU A 657 -31.95 -23.23 -25.23
CA LEU A 657 -31.34 -22.30 -24.28
C LEU A 657 -30.70 -21.10 -24.98
N GLY A 658 -30.74 -19.95 -24.31
CA GLY A 658 -30.15 -18.70 -24.75
C GLY A 658 -28.66 -18.58 -24.42
N VAL A 659 -28.11 -17.39 -24.73
CA VAL A 659 -26.71 -17.03 -24.51
C VAL A 659 -26.59 -15.79 -23.62
N ALA A 660 -25.51 -15.68 -22.84
CA ALA A 660 -25.19 -14.47 -22.11
C ALA A 660 -23.84 -13.88 -22.52
N VAL A 661 -23.78 -12.55 -22.69
CA VAL A 661 -22.55 -11.84 -23.06
C VAL A 661 -22.47 -10.49 -22.32
N PRO A 662 -21.27 -9.94 -22.10
CA PRO A 662 -21.13 -8.62 -21.51
C PRO A 662 -21.81 -7.52 -22.34
N ALA A 663 -22.14 -6.40 -21.69
CA ALA A 663 -22.65 -5.21 -22.37
C ALA A 663 -21.72 -4.67 -23.46
N THR A 664 -20.42 -5.01 -23.41
CA THR A 664 -19.39 -4.59 -24.37
C THR A 664 -19.29 -5.46 -25.63
N ALA A 665 -20.02 -6.57 -25.73
CA ALA A 665 -20.00 -7.41 -26.94
C ALA A 665 -20.84 -6.79 -28.07
N SER A 666 -20.49 -7.07 -29.33
CA SER A 666 -21.18 -6.50 -30.50
C SER A 666 -22.65 -6.93 -30.62
N LEU A 667 -23.44 -6.24 -31.46
CA LEU A 667 -24.81 -6.65 -31.84
C LEU A 667 -24.87 -7.88 -32.76
N VAL A 668 -23.73 -8.34 -33.27
CA VAL A 668 -23.68 -9.55 -34.10
C VAL A 668 -24.16 -10.76 -33.28
N VAL A 669 -23.95 -10.75 -31.96
CA VAL A 669 -24.47 -11.77 -31.04
C VAL A 669 -25.99 -11.89 -31.13
N GLU A 670 -26.73 -10.78 -31.06
CA GLU A 670 -28.18 -10.76 -31.23
C GLU A 670 -28.59 -11.23 -32.62
N ARG A 671 -27.92 -10.79 -33.68
CA ARG A 671 -28.24 -11.20 -35.06
C ARG A 671 -28.12 -12.71 -35.24
N ILE A 672 -27.07 -13.32 -34.70
CA ILE A 672 -26.86 -14.77 -34.71
C ILE A 672 -27.92 -15.48 -33.87
N ALA A 673 -28.17 -15.01 -32.65
CA ALA A 673 -29.12 -15.62 -31.74
C ALA A 673 -30.57 -15.54 -32.24
N GLU A 674 -31.01 -14.39 -32.75
CA GLU A 674 -32.34 -14.17 -33.30
C GLU A 674 -32.59 -15.04 -34.54
N ALA A 675 -31.59 -15.19 -35.42
CA ALA A 675 -31.67 -16.10 -36.57
C ALA A 675 -31.92 -17.56 -36.16
N ALA A 676 -31.47 -17.96 -34.96
CA ALA A 676 -31.68 -19.27 -34.37
C ALA A 676 -32.84 -19.32 -33.35
N GLY A 677 -33.61 -18.22 -33.20
CA GLY A 677 -34.71 -18.11 -32.23
C GLY A 677 -34.28 -18.18 -30.76
N ARG A 678 -33.07 -17.71 -30.45
CA ARG A 678 -32.47 -17.75 -29.09
C ARG A 678 -32.50 -16.39 -28.42
N GLN A 679 -32.69 -16.39 -27.11
CA GLN A 679 -32.62 -15.18 -26.30
C GLN A 679 -31.16 -14.83 -25.97
N VAL A 680 -30.83 -13.54 -26.02
CA VAL A 680 -29.55 -12.98 -25.54
C VAL A 680 -29.79 -12.26 -24.21
N VAL A 681 -28.98 -12.59 -23.22
CA VAL A 681 -28.92 -11.89 -21.92
C VAL A 681 -27.64 -11.06 -21.87
N ARG A 682 -27.78 -9.75 -21.65
CA ARG A 682 -26.63 -8.87 -21.45
C ARG A 682 -26.30 -8.79 -19.96
N THR A 683 -25.01 -8.82 -19.62
CA THR A 683 -24.53 -8.75 -18.24
C THR A 683 -23.49 -7.64 -18.07
N ALA A 684 -23.17 -7.32 -16.81
CA ALA A 684 -21.95 -6.56 -16.50
C ALA A 684 -20.69 -7.32 -16.95
N ARG A 685 -19.54 -6.62 -17.04
CA ARG A 685 -18.26 -7.20 -17.50
C ARG A 685 -17.66 -8.26 -16.56
N SER A 686 -18.09 -8.33 -15.31
CA SER A 686 -17.49 -9.23 -14.32
C SER A 686 -17.77 -10.70 -14.65
N VAL A 687 -16.79 -11.57 -14.37
CA VAL A 687 -16.94 -13.03 -14.52
C VAL A 687 -18.11 -13.54 -13.68
N ARG A 688 -18.30 -12.97 -12.48
CA ARG A 688 -19.44 -13.24 -11.61
C ARG A 688 -20.80 -13.01 -12.28
N ALA A 689 -20.99 -11.90 -12.99
CA ALA A 689 -22.28 -11.59 -13.62
C ALA A 689 -22.64 -12.59 -14.73
N LEU A 690 -21.64 -13.03 -15.51
CA LEU A 690 -21.81 -14.09 -16.50
C LEU A 690 -22.12 -15.43 -15.86
N ALA A 691 -21.41 -15.78 -14.78
CA ALA A 691 -21.63 -16.99 -14.01
C ALA A 691 -23.07 -17.06 -13.46
N GLU A 692 -23.58 -15.96 -12.92
CA GLU A 692 -24.95 -15.86 -12.43
C GLU A 692 -25.98 -16.03 -13.55
N ALA A 693 -25.72 -15.46 -14.73
CA ALA A 693 -26.60 -15.65 -15.89
C ALA A 693 -26.65 -17.11 -16.35
N VAL A 694 -25.51 -17.80 -16.42
CA VAL A 694 -25.43 -19.23 -16.78
C VAL A 694 -26.05 -20.14 -15.72
N ALA A 695 -25.93 -19.77 -14.45
CA ALA A 695 -26.54 -20.50 -13.33
C ALA A 695 -28.07 -20.34 -13.26
N GLY A 696 -28.60 -19.26 -13.84
CA GLY A 696 -30.04 -18.98 -13.91
C GLY A 696 -30.81 -19.88 -14.88
N ASP A 697 -32.11 -19.68 -14.96
CA ASP A 697 -32.97 -20.39 -15.91
C ASP A 697 -32.93 -19.73 -17.29
N GLY A 698 -32.76 -20.54 -18.34
CA GLY A 698 -32.90 -20.08 -19.73
C GLY A 698 -31.62 -19.74 -20.48
N VAL A 699 -30.45 -19.68 -19.83
CA VAL A 699 -29.13 -19.54 -20.49
C VAL A 699 -28.36 -20.85 -20.38
N GLY A 700 -27.69 -21.27 -21.46
CA GLY A 700 -26.83 -22.47 -21.46
C GLY A 700 -25.36 -22.20 -21.80
N PHE A 701 -25.07 -21.06 -22.42
CA PHE A 701 -23.73 -20.63 -22.79
C PHE A 701 -23.51 -19.16 -22.44
N ALA A 702 -22.31 -18.81 -21.99
CA ALA A 702 -21.88 -17.42 -21.90
C ALA A 702 -20.43 -17.26 -22.35
N GLY A 703 -20.07 -16.08 -22.85
CA GLY A 703 -18.73 -15.84 -23.38
C GLY A 703 -18.31 -14.38 -23.36
N THR A 704 -16.99 -14.17 -23.37
CA THR A 704 -16.36 -12.86 -23.44
C THR A 704 -15.50 -12.72 -24.69
N ARG A 705 -15.19 -11.46 -25.06
CA ARG A 705 -14.21 -11.10 -26.10
C ARG A 705 -12.76 -11.43 -25.69
N THR A 706 -12.53 -11.79 -24.43
CA THR A 706 -11.20 -12.13 -23.89
C THR A 706 -10.89 -13.63 -23.97
N GLY A 707 -11.77 -14.42 -24.59
CA GLY A 707 -11.59 -15.87 -24.76
C GLY A 707 -12.04 -16.71 -23.55
N GLY A 708 -12.78 -16.11 -22.61
CA GLY A 708 -13.38 -16.83 -21.48
C GLY A 708 -14.79 -17.32 -21.82
N TYR A 709 -15.02 -18.63 -21.72
CA TYR A 709 -16.29 -19.26 -22.10
C TYR A 709 -16.83 -20.14 -20.97
N LEU A 710 -18.13 -20.08 -20.76
CA LEU A 710 -18.85 -20.73 -19.66
C LEU A 710 -19.96 -21.61 -20.24
N PHE A 711 -20.10 -22.82 -19.70
CA PHE A 711 -21.09 -23.78 -20.14
C PHE A 711 -21.88 -24.32 -18.94
N ARG A 712 -23.20 -24.18 -18.99
CA ARG A 712 -24.11 -24.60 -17.92
C ARG A 712 -23.93 -26.06 -17.51
N ASP A 713 -23.64 -26.91 -18.50
CA ASP A 713 -23.56 -28.36 -18.33
C ASP A 713 -22.37 -28.80 -17.46
N PHE A 714 -21.38 -27.92 -17.27
CA PHE A 714 -20.17 -28.30 -16.55
C PHE A 714 -19.81 -27.37 -15.40
N LEU A 715 -19.65 -26.07 -15.62
CA LEU A 715 -19.26 -25.11 -14.59
C LEU A 715 -19.74 -23.71 -14.98
N ALA A 716 -20.37 -23.02 -14.02
CA ALA A 716 -20.73 -21.61 -14.17
C ALA A 716 -19.50 -20.70 -13.92
N ALA A 717 -18.39 -20.98 -14.59
CA ALA A 717 -17.16 -20.20 -14.56
C ALA A 717 -16.30 -20.51 -15.79
N PRO A 718 -15.36 -19.61 -16.16
CA PRO A 718 -14.47 -19.85 -17.29
C PRO A 718 -13.66 -21.13 -17.11
N ASP A 719 -13.63 -21.95 -18.16
CA ASP A 719 -12.83 -23.16 -18.21
C ASP A 719 -12.39 -23.42 -19.65
N ALA A 720 -11.10 -23.22 -19.90
CA ALA A 720 -10.53 -23.33 -21.23
C ALA A 720 -10.53 -24.78 -21.76
N VAL A 721 -10.40 -25.78 -20.88
CA VAL A 721 -10.40 -27.20 -21.25
C VAL A 721 -11.81 -27.61 -21.68
N MET A 722 -12.81 -27.22 -20.89
CA MET A 722 -14.22 -27.37 -21.26
C MET A 722 -14.53 -26.62 -22.56
N ALA A 723 -14.02 -25.41 -22.76
CA ALA A 723 -14.23 -24.65 -23.99
C ALA A 723 -13.69 -25.34 -25.23
N LEU A 724 -12.46 -25.86 -25.19
CA LEU A 724 -11.89 -26.65 -26.29
C LEU A 724 -12.76 -27.88 -26.59
N GLY A 725 -13.11 -28.63 -25.55
CA GLY A 725 -13.89 -29.86 -25.72
C GLY A 725 -15.29 -29.59 -26.25
N ALA A 726 -15.99 -28.59 -25.71
CA ALA A 726 -17.30 -28.17 -26.19
C ALA A 726 -17.23 -27.67 -27.63
N LEU A 727 -16.22 -26.87 -28.00
CA LEU A 727 -16.00 -26.43 -29.37
C LEU A 727 -15.84 -27.61 -30.33
N ALA A 728 -15.02 -28.60 -29.97
CA ALA A 728 -14.84 -29.82 -30.76
C ALA A 728 -16.16 -30.57 -30.96
N CYS A 729 -16.96 -30.76 -29.90
CA CYS A 729 -18.26 -31.42 -30.02
C CYS A 729 -19.26 -30.63 -30.88
N MET A 730 -19.25 -29.29 -30.80
CA MET A 730 -20.14 -28.46 -31.59
C MET A 730 -19.75 -28.47 -33.08
N LEU A 731 -18.45 -28.39 -33.39
CA LEU A 731 -17.96 -28.50 -34.78
C LEU A 731 -18.29 -29.85 -35.40
N ASP A 732 -18.13 -30.93 -34.64
CA ASP A 732 -18.47 -32.29 -35.06
C ASP A 732 -19.98 -32.48 -35.25
N SER A 733 -20.78 -31.96 -34.32
CA SER A 733 -22.25 -32.04 -34.40
C SER A 733 -22.81 -31.25 -35.58
N ALA A 734 -22.21 -30.09 -35.88
CA ALA A 734 -22.57 -29.24 -37.01
C ALA A 734 -21.94 -29.69 -38.34
N ASP A 735 -21.07 -30.71 -38.32
CA ASP A 735 -20.31 -31.20 -39.47
C ASP A 735 -19.61 -30.07 -40.26
N THR A 736 -18.89 -29.22 -39.54
CA THR A 736 -18.22 -28.03 -40.07
C THR A 736 -16.80 -27.90 -39.54
N ASP A 737 -16.01 -27.02 -40.12
CA ASP A 737 -14.73 -26.57 -39.57
C ASP A 737 -14.79 -25.09 -39.13
N LEU A 738 -13.76 -24.64 -38.42
CA LEU A 738 -13.72 -23.30 -37.84
C LEU A 738 -13.57 -22.20 -38.90
N ASP A 739 -12.91 -22.48 -40.04
CA ASP A 739 -12.83 -21.53 -41.15
C ASP A 739 -14.21 -21.26 -41.75
N ALA A 740 -14.98 -22.31 -42.05
CA ALA A 740 -16.32 -22.21 -42.60
C ALA A 740 -17.29 -21.48 -41.68
N VAL A 741 -17.18 -21.70 -40.37
CA VAL A 741 -17.95 -20.94 -39.37
C VAL A 741 -17.55 -19.48 -39.44
N ALA A 742 -16.25 -19.19 -39.37
CA ALA A 742 -15.75 -17.83 -39.29
C ALA A 742 -15.99 -17.01 -40.58
N ASP A 743 -16.07 -17.66 -41.74
CA ASP A 743 -16.41 -17.06 -43.03
C ASP A 743 -17.93 -16.82 -43.21
N ALA A 744 -18.77 -17.54 -42.46
CA ALA A 744 -20.23 -17.40 -42.50
C ALA A 744 -20.77 -16.36 -41.50
N LEU A 745 -19.92 -15.79 -40.64
CA LEU A 745 -20.31 -14.81 -39.63
C LEU A 745 -20.71 -13.47 -40.26
N PRO A 746 -21.70 -12.75 -39.68
CA PRO A 746 -21.97 -11.38 -40.07
C PRO A 746 -20.77 -10.46 -39.79
N GLU A 747 -20.61 -9.40 -40.60
CA GLU A 747 -19.59 -8.38 -40.35
C GLU A 747 -19.82 -7.67 -39.01
N CYS A 748 -18.72 -7.41 -38.30
CA CYS A 748 -18.69 -6.71 -37.03
C CYS A 748 -17.96 -5.37 -37.20
N HIS A 749 -18.62 -4.26 -36.82
CA HIS A 749 -18.06 -2.92 -36.93
C HIS A 749 -17.79 -2.26 -35.58
N LEU A 750 -17.69 -3.06 -34.51
CA LEU A 750 -17.39 -2.56 -33.17
C LEU A 750 -16.04 -1.82 -33.12
N ARG A 751 -16.03 -0.70 -32.40
CA ARG A 751 -14.87 0.15 -32.14
C ARG A 751 -14.73 0.41 -30.64
N GLU A 752 -13.50 0.58 -30.20
CA GLU A 752 -13.16 0.83 -28.80
C GLU A 752 -12.04 1.87 -28.71
N ARG A 753 -12.15 2.80 -27.76
CA ARG A 753 -11.11 3.74 -27.40
C ARG A 753 -11.06 3.96 -25.90
N GLN A 754 -9.85 3.95 -25.36
CA GLN A 754 -9.59 4.37 -23.99
C GLN A 754 -9.30 5.87 -23.96
N VAL A 755 -10.01 6.59 -23.11
CA VAL A 755 -9.80 8.02 -22.88
C VAL A 755 -9.30 8.21 -21.46
N PHE A 756 -8.15 8.84 -21.29
CA PHE A 756 -7.64 9.18 -19.96
C PHE A 756 -8.64 10.06 -19.22
N CYS A 757 -8.99 9.68 -18.00
CA CYS A 757 -9.96 10.37 -17.16
C CYS A 757 -9.52 10.23 -15.69
N PRO A 758 -9.12 11.33 -15.03
CA PRO A 758 -8.81 11.34 -13.61
C PRO A 758 -9.96 10.73 -12.77
N ILE A 759 -9.62 9.96 -11.73
CA ILE A 759 -10.60 9.19 -10.94
C ILE A 759 -11.69 10.08 -10.33
N ASP A 760 -11.32 11.27 -9.86
CA ASP A 760 -12.23 12.27 -9.29
C ASP A 760 -13.15 12.92 -10.35
N ARG A 761 -12.76 12.87 -11.63
CA ARG A 761 -13.55 13.36 -12.77
C ARG A 761 -14.49 12.32 -13.37
N LYS A 762 -14.29 11.02 -13.12
CA LYS A 762 -15.19 9.96 -13.65
C LYS A 762 -16.66 10.20 -13.33
N GLY A 763 -16.97 10.63 -12.11
CA GLY A 763 -18.35 10.95 -11.73
C GLY A 763 -18.95 12.15 -12.49
N ALA A 764 -18.12 13.15 -12.80
CA ALA A 764 -18.51 14.29 -13.62
C ALA A 764 -18.74 13.86 -15.08
N VAL A 765 -17.83 13.06 -15.66
CA VAL A 765 -17.98 12.47 -17.00
C VAL A 765 -19.29 11.69 -17.11
N MET A 766 -19.58 10.80 -16.17
CA MET A 766 -20.81 10.01 -16.20
C MET A 766 -22.06 10.88 -16.12
N ARG A 767 -22.03 11.96 -15.32
CA ARG A 767 -23.13 12.93 -15.26
C ARG A 767 -23.30 13.66 -16.59
N THR A 768 -22.23 14.22 -17.15
CA THR A 768 -22.25 14.93 -18.43
C THR A 768 -22.80 14.04 -19.54
N VAL A 769 -22.28 12.82 -19.68
CA VAL A 769 -22.74 11.88 -20.70
C VAL A 769 -24.22 11.56 -20.51
N THR A 770 -24.67 11.29 -19.28
CA THR A 770 -26.09 10.99 -18.98
C THR A 770 -27.01 12.18 -19.30
N GLU A 771 -26.58 13.41 -18.99
CA GLU A 771 -27.33 14.64 -19.28
C GLU A 771 -27.38 14.93 -20.78
N SER A 772 -26.28 14.72 -21.51
CA SER A 772 -26.17 14.97 -22.95
C SER A 772 -27.02 14.01 -23.80
N VAL A 773 -27.34 12.82 -23.29
CA VAL A 773 -28.17 11.81 -23.96
C VAL A 773 -29.58 11.75 -23.39
N ALA A 774 -29.98 12.75 -22.60
CA ALA A 774 -31.31 12.82 -22.00
C ALA A 774 -32.41 12.86 -23.09
N GLY A 775 -33.19 11.78 -23.18
CA GLY A 775 -34.24 11.60 -24.19
C GLY A 775 -33.93 10.54 -25.24
N GLU A 776 -32.70 10.01 -25.27
CA GLU A 776 -32.33 8.82 -26.06
C GLU A 776 -32.69 7.54 -25.27
N GLU A 777 -32.85 6.41 -25.97
CA GLU A 777 -33.06 5.12 -25.33
C GLU A 777 -31.75 4.62 -24.70
N THR A 778 -31.70 4.55 -23.37
CA THR A 778 -30.47 4.24 -22.62
C THR A 778 -30.62 3.08 -21.64
N ARG A 779 -29.51 2.38 -21.37
CA ARG A 779 -29.38 1.38 -20.31
C ARG A 779 -28.21 1.73 -19.41
N LEU A 780 -28.45 1.74 -18.10
CA LEU A 780 -27.52 2.25 -17.07
C LEU A 780 -26.98 1.15 -16.13
N GLU A 781 -27.00 -0.10 -16.58
CA GLU A 781 -26.63 -1.26 -15.75
C GLU A 781 -25.12 -1.35 -15.48
N ASP A 782 -24.29 -1.04 -16.49
CA ASP A 782 -22.83 -1.08 -16.43
C ASP A 782 -22.28 0.03 -17.35
N GLY A 783 -22.18 1.25 -16.83
CA GLY A 783 -21.90 2.46 -17.62
C GLY A 783 -23.15 3.10 -18.23
N VAL A 784 -22.97 3.99 -19.21
CA VAL A 784 -24.08 4.60 -19.98
C VAL A 784 -24.08 4.00 -21.38
N ARG A 785 -25.01 3.07 -21.63
CA ARG A 785 -25.24 2.49 -22.95
C ARG A 785 -26.38 3.23 -23.64
N VAL A 786 -26.15 3.71 -24.85
CA VAL A 786 -27.13 4.41 -25.67
C VAL A 786 -27.45 3.58 -26.90
N MET A 787 -28.73 3.34 -27.15
CA MET A 787 -29.21 2.62 -28.33
C MET A 787 -29.34 3.61 -29.49
N LEU A 788 -28.71 3.28 -30.61
CA LEU A 788 -28.67 4.09 -31.82
C LEU A 788 -29.37 3.34 -32.97
N ASP A 789 -29.72 4.05 -34.04
CA ASP A 789 -30.31 3.41 -35.22
C ASP A 789 -29.29 2.44 -35.86
N GLY A 790 -29.57 1.14 -35.79
CA GLY A 790 -28.66 0.08 -36.26
C GLY A 790 -27.38 -0.12 -35.43
N GLY A 791 -27.27 0.43 -34.21
CA GLY A 791 -26.03 0.39 -33.42
C GLY A 791 -26.20 0.73 -31.94
N TRP A 792 -25.08 0.92 -31.24
CA TRP A 792 -25.07 1.40 -29.86
C TRP A 792 -23.73 2.07 -29.52
N ALA A 793 -23.73 2.89 -28.48
CA ALA A 793 -22.51 3.38 -27.85
C ALA A 793 -22.52 3.09 -26.35
N LEU A 794 -21.35 2.88 -25.77
CA LEU A 794 -21.20 2.64 -24.33
C LEU A 794 -20.04 3.48 -23.81
N VAL A 795 -20.34 4.29 -22.79
CA VAL A 795 -19.32 4.95 -21.98
C VAL A 795 -19.22 4.21 -20.65
N LEU A 796 -18.08 3.56 -20.44
CA LEU A 796 -17.82 2.71 -19.30
C LEU A 796 -16.58 3.17 -18.53
N PRO A 797 -16.72 3.76 -17.33
CA PRO A 797 -15.57 4.15 -16.52
C PRO A 797 -14.86 2.90 -15.99
N ASP A 798 -13.52 2.87 -16.08
CA ASP A 798 -12.77 1.76 -15.50
C ASP A 798 -12.89 1.77 -13.97
N ALA A 799 -12.91 0.61 -13.33
CA ALA A 799 -13.04 0.52 -11.87
C ALA A 799 -11.73 0.90 -11.14
N VAL A 800 -10.58 0.74 -11.79
CA VAL A 800 -9.25 0.85 -11.18
C VAL A 800 -8.40 1.89 -11.91
N GLU A 801 -8.30 1.80 -13.24
CA GLU A 801 -7.41 2.64 -14.05
C GLU A 801 -8.01 4.04 -14.29
N PRO A 802 -7.23 5.13 -14.40
CA PRO A 802 -7.73 6.48 -14.67
C PRO A 802 -8.11 6.65 -16.15
N VAL A 803 -8.98 5.77 -16.65
CA VAL A 803 -9.49 5.77 -18.01
C VAL A 803 -11.00 5.53 -18.02
N VAL A 804 -11.64 5.99 -19.08
CA VAL A 804 -13.01 5.65 -19.47
C VAL A 804 -12.92 4.95 -20.82
N HIS A 805 -13.51 3.75 -20.89
CA HIS A 805 -13.61 2.98 -22.11
C HIS A 805 -14.85 3.45 -22.88
N VAL A 806 -14.67 3.85 -24.13
CA VAL A 806 -15.75 4.21 -25.04
C VAL A 806 -15.84 3.15 -26.12
N PHE A 807 -17.00 2.53 -26.23
CA PHE A 807 -17.32 1.57 -27.28
C PHE A 807 -18.38 2.14 -28.21
N ALA A 808 -18.29 1.84 -29.49
CA ALA A 808 -19.33 2.18 -30.46
C ALA A 808 -19.46 1.06 -31.49
N ASP A 809 -20.70 0.67 -31.76
CA ASP A 809 -21.08 -0.30 -32.77
C ASP A 809 -22.06 0.37 -33.75
N GLY A 810 -22.07 -0.10 -34.99
CA GLY A 810 -22.84 0.52 -36.05
C GLY A 810 -23.16 -0.45 -37.20
N PRO A 811 -24.10 -0.07 -38.08
CA PRO A 811 -24.47 -0.89 -39.23
C PRO A 811 -23.34 -1.01 -40.27
N ASP A 812 -22.40 -0.06 -40.27
CA ASP A 812 -21.19 -0.03 -41.09
C ASP A 812 -20.03 0.62 -40.32
N ALA A 813 -18.82 0.56 -40.89
CA ALA A 813 -17.61 1.07 -40.27
C ALA A 813 -17.64 2.59 -40.05
N ASP A 814 -18.17 3.36 -41.01
CA ASP A 814 -18.20 4.82 -40.96
C ASP A 814 -19.14 5.30 -39.83
N ALA A 815 -20.30 4.67 -39.67
CA ALA A 815 -21.24 4.94 -38.59
C ALA A 815 -20.63 4.60 -37.22
N ALA A 816 -19.93 3.47 -37.09
CA ALA A 816 -19.28 3.09 -35.85
C ALA A 816 -18.16 4.06 -35.46
N ASP A 817 -17.32 4.48 -36.42
CA ASP A 817 -16.25 5.46 -36.19
C ASP A 817 -16.84 6.84 -35.83
N ALA A 818 -17.88 7.30 -36.53
CA ALA A 818 -18.55 8.57 -36.22
C ALA A 818 -19.20 8.58 -34.83
N ASN A 819 -19.83 7.46 -34.44
CA ASN A 819 -20.38 7.31 -33.10
C ASN A 819 -19.26 7.29 -32.04
N LEU A 820 -18.16 6.56 -32.27
CA LEU A 820 -17.02 6.54 -31.35
C LEU A 820 -16.51 7.97 -31.09
N GLU A 821 -16.24 8.73 -32.15
CA GLU A 821 -15.74 10.11 -32.01
C GLU A 821 -16.72 11.01 -31.27
N ARG A 822 -18.03 10.90 -31.54
CA ARG A 822 -19.07 11.64 -30.81
C ARG A 822 -18.99 11.40 -29.31
N TYR A 823 -18.91 10.15 -28.88
CA TYR A 823 -18.91 9.81 -27.45
C TYR A 823 -17.56 10.04 -26.78
N VAL A 824 -16.44 9.92 -27.51
CA VAL A 824 -15.12 10.35 -27.04
C VAL A 824 -15.10 11.86 -26.77
N ALA A 825 -15.68 12.66 -27.66
CA ALA A 825 -15.81 14.11 -27.46
C ALA A 825 -16.66 14.44 -26.21
N LEU A 826 -17.80 13.75 -26.01
CA LEU A 826 -18.62 13.92 -24.80
C LEU A 826 -17.87 13.56 -23.51
N VAL A 827 -17.06 12.51 -23.54
CA VAL A 827 -16.19 12.14 -22.41
C VAL A 827 -15.14 13.24 -22.16
N ALA A 828 -14.51 13.76 -23.22
CA ALA A 828 -13.54 14.87 -23.11
C ALA A 828 -14.17 16.14 -22.53
N ASP A 829 -15.38 16.50 -22.97
CA ASP A 829 -16.14 17.64 -22.44
C ASP A 829 -16.45 17.45 -20.94
N GLY A 830 -16.81 16.23 -20.54
CA GLY A 830 -17.05 15.88 -19.14
C GLY A 830 -15.80 15.95 -18.26
N ILE A 831 -14.60 15.72 -18.82
CA ILE A 831 -13.33 15.88 -18.11
C ILE A 831 -13.07 17.36 -17.81
N GLY A 832 -13.51 18.27 -18.69
CA GLY A 832 -13.35 19.72 -18.57
C GLY A 832 -12.21 20.22 -19.45
N ALA A 833 -12.50 21.24 -20.27
CA ALA A 833 -11.53 21.86 -21.17
C ALA A 833 -10.51 22.72 -20.39
N GLU A 834 -9.53 22.07 -19.79
CA GLU A 834 -8.20 22.61 -19.41
C GLU A 834 -7.35 21.39 -18.96
N ALA A 835 -6.88 20.63 -19.95
CA ALA A 835 -5.83 19.62 -19.81
C ALA A 835 -4.55 20.13 -20.45
#